data_AF-A0A924IFI0-F1
#
_entry.id   AF-A0A924IFI0-F1
#
_cell.length_a   1.000
_cell.length_b   1.000
_cell.length_c   1.000
_cell.angle_alpha   90.00
_cell.angle_beta   90.00
_cell.angle_gamma   90.00
#
_symmetry.space_group_name_H-M   'P 1'
#
loop_
_entity.id
_entity.type
_entity.pdbx_description
1 polymer ?
#
loop_
_entity_poly.entity_id
_entity_poly.type
_entity_poly.pdbx_seq_one_letter_code
_entity_poly.pdbx_strand_id
1 'polypeptide(L)'
;MSYHSLNESVQISSGALNDRSIKLLDIGFLDLLAKLHRKMEIRRNQLLAVRRRRQESYDQGAIPRTEILNANSTLPDWSVASIPDDLKLRRVEITGPVNDTKMVINMLSRNSDGSRADMAMLDFEDSIKPSWNNIIDGVYNVIGASLGELHYQKDDQSKVYKVDPKDMAGLMVRVRGFHLQEVNIKIDGQYVSAGLFDLALCFYHTAENLIKAHKTPKYYVPKIEYPMEAWWWNDLFIQLQAELGYEIGTLRATFLIETLPAAFNMEEILYELRDHVVGMNVGRWDKIFSDIKTLKNHPSRISPDRSEINMKKFWMENYAKKLVNVCHRRGAFAIGGMSAFTPGKDPEVRALQTKKVLEDKSNEFKLGHDGCWVSHPYFIGPAMQCFPKSNQVEFIDDNFSAHPQLIMEGSGPRTLGGLKTNIQVAIAYLIGLSKGLGCVAHNNMMEDLATLEISRAQVWQWNHYNVTLDEGTVVNDALIKELFQKEQEPFLVEILNNQTLSDKEKMSEIHILNKATLDGMILFTSTTLEPFLTTTSPLEISSTHTYNRRNRMDEATKLETLWEKDKRWRGITRDYSPAEVLKLRGSYRVEHSLARLGAENLWRLLNEEIYINALGALTGNQAVQQVRAGLKAIYLSGWQVAADANQAGEMYPDQSLYPSDSVPNVVKKINQALIRADQVESAEGLVTREWLAPIVADAEAGFGGSLNAYELMKQMIAAGAAGVHFEDQLASEKKCGHLGGKVLVPTCEFVKKLTAARLAADVMDVPTLVIARTDAQAATLLTSDVDERDHKFLTGERTPEGFFRIKNGMDIAIARGLAYAPYADLIWCETSTPDLDEARLFAESIHAQFPNKMLAYNCSPSFNWKKKLDATTIANFQKELGAMGYKFQFVTLAGFHSLNFSMFTLAHNYKTHGMSAYSALQEDEFSAEAIGYTATKHQREVGTGYFDLVSNTISQGTSSTLALKGSTEEEQFSGATA
;
A
#
# COMPACT_ATOMS: atom_id res chain seq x y z
N MET A 1 0.65 -6.54 13.38
CA MET A 1 1.02 -7.66 14.27
C MET A 1 2.30 -7.29 15.00
N SER A 2 2.37 -7.48 16.31
CA SER A 2 3.62 -7.40 17.10
C SER A 2 4.40 -8.71 16.95
N TYR A 3 5.73 -8.63 16.92
CA TYR A 3 6.63 -9.78 16.82
C TYR A 3 7.55 -9.85 18.02
N HIS A 4 7.83 -11.07 18.49
CA HIS A 4 8.84 -11.35 19.51
C HIS A 4 10.03 -12.04 18.86
N SER A 5 11.23 -11.54 19.16
CA SER A 5 12.47 -12.17 18.75
C SER A 5 12.75 -13.37 19.67
N LEU A 6 12.88 -14.56 19.08
CA LEU A 6 13.33 -15.76 19.79
C LEU A 6 14.86 -15.84 19.82
N ASN A 7 15.53 -15.28 18.80
CA ASN A 7 16.95 -14.99 18.76
C ASN A 7 17.19 -13.75 17.86
N GLU A 8 18.45 -13.40 17.56
CA GLU A 8 18.78 -12.22 16.72
C GLU A 8 18.12 -12.22 15.33
N SER A 9 17.72 -13.40 14.81
CA SER A 9 17.25 -13.56 13.44
C SER A 9 15.82 -14.06 13.28
N VAL A 10 15.28 -14.84 14.23
CA VAL A 10 13.96 -15.47 14.13
C VAL A 10 12.95 -14.71 14.98
N GLN A 11 11.85 -14.28 14.36
CA GLN A 11 10.77 -13.57 15.02
C GLN A 11 9.44 -14.28 14.82
N ILE A 12 8.63 -14.38 15.86
CA ILE A 12 7.29 -14.97 15.82
C ILE A 12 6.26 -13.95 16.28
N SER A 13 5.10 -13.90 15.60
CA SER A 13 4.02 -12.99 15.97
C SER A 13 3.48 -13.32 17.37
N SER A 14 3.08 -12.30 18.15
CA SER A 14 2.57 -12.51 19.51
C SER A 14 1.36 -13.45 19.56
N GLY A 15 0.48 -13.39 18.56
CA GLY A 15 -0.69 -14.27 18.46
C GLY A 15 -0.34 -15.71 18.09
N ALA A 16 0.86 -15.94 17.53
CA ALA A 16 1.34 -17.26 17.17
C ALA A 16 2.10 -17.96 18.31
N LEU A 17 2.50 -17.25 19.37
CA LEU A 17 3.15 -17.84 20.54
C LEU A 17 2.14 -18.41 21.53
N ASN A 18 1.91 -19.72 21.45
CA ASN A 18 1.12 -20.47 22.44
C ASN A 18 1.75 -21.84 22.72
N ASP A 19 1.38 -22.47 23.84
CA ASP A 19 1.97 -23.73 24.32
C ASP A 19 1.96 -24.86 23.28
N ARG A 20 0.95 -24.89 22.39
CA ARG A 20 0.86 -25.89 21.33
C ARG A 20 1.87 -25.62 20.22
N SER A 21 1.91 -24.39 19.71
CA SER A 21 2.87 -23.99 18.68
C SER A 21 4.33 -24.11 19.13
N ILE A 22 4.65 -23.73 20.38
CA ILE A 22 6.02 -23.77 20.92
C ILE A 22 6.58 -25.20 20.95
N LYS A 23 5.73 -26.20 21.19
CA LYS A 23 6.16 -27.61 21.17
C LYS A 23 6.53 -28.10 19.77
N LEU A 24 5.87 -27.59 18.74
CA LEU A 24 6.19 -27.92 17.34
C LEU A 24 7.38 -27.12 16.81
N LEU A 25 7.55 -25.91 17.33
CA LEU A 25 8.61 -24.97 16.96
C LEU A 25 9.76 -25.01 17.96
N ASP A 26 10.27 -26.21 18.24
CA ASP A 26 11.45 -26.37 19.08
C ASP A 26 12.68 -25.71 18.44
N ILE A 27 13.75 -25.57 19.23
CA ILE A 27 14.98 -24.90 18.78
C ILE A 27 15.58 -25.60 17.55
N GLY A 28 15.53 -26.92 17.49
CA GLY A 28 16.06 -27.70 16.37
C GLY A 28 15.31 -27.42 15.07
N PHE A 29 13.98 -27.35 15.12
CA PHE A 29 13.16 -26.98 13.97
C PHE A 29 13.39 -25.52 13.55
N LEU A 30 13.46 -24.58 14.49
CA LEU A 30 13.68 -23.17 14.17
C LEU A 30 15.03 -22.94 13.48
N ASP A 31 16.07 -23.66 13.92
CA ASP A 31 17.40 -23.63 13.29
C ASP A 31 17.36 -24.21 11.86
N LEU A 32 16.68 -25.35 11.67
CA LEU A 32 16.44 -25.93 10.35
C LEU A 32 15.72 -24.93 9.43
N LEU A 33 14.61 -24.35 9.92
CA LEU A 33 13.80 -23.40 9.17
C LEU A 33 14.61 -22.16 8.77
N ALA A 34 15.42 -21.62 9.68
CA ALA A 34 16.31 -20.49 9.41
C ALA A 34 17.32 -20.79 8.31
N LYS A 35 17.97 -21.95 8.35
CA LYS A 35 18.91 -22.38 7.30
C LYS A 35 18.24 -22.54 5.95
N LEU A 36 17.09 -23.23 5.90
CA LEU A 36 16.34 -23.44 4.66
C LEU A 36 15.86 -22.09 4.09
N HIS A 37 15.30 -21.22 4.91
CA HIS A 37 14.84 -19.90 4.48
C HIS A 37 15.96 -19.08 3.83
N ARG A 38 17.13 -18.98 4.48
CA ARG A 38 18.29 -18.22 3.97
C ARG A 38 18.79 -18.73 2.62
N LYS A 39 18.76 -20.05 2.41
CA LYS A 39 19.16 -20.67 1.14
C LYS A 39 18.12 -20.43 0.03
N MET A 40 16.83 -20.51 0.37
CA MET A 40 15.77 -20.67 -0.63
C MET A 40 15.00 -19.38 -0.96
N GLU A 41 14.85 -18.46 -0.02
CA GLU A 41 13.88 -17.35 -0.12
C GLU A 41 14.25 -16.31 -1.18
N ILE A 42 15.54 -15.96 -1.30
CA ILE A 42 16.01 -14.99 -2.31
C ILE A 42 15.60 -15.46 -3.71
N ARG A 43 15.85 -16.74 -4.01
CA ARG A 43 15.52 -17.35 -5.29
C ARG A 43 14.01 -17.45 -5.49
N ARG A 44 13.24 -17.80 -4.45
CA ARG A 44 11.77 -17.82 -4.52
C ARG A 44 11.21 -16.46 -4.95
N ASN A 45 11.68 -15.39 -4.32
CA ASN A 45 11.25 -14.03 -4.64
C ASN A 45 11.62 -13.59 -6.06
N GLN A 46 12.79 -14.00 -6.56
CA GLN A 46 13.18 -13.79 -7.96
C GLN A 46 12.23 -14.50 -8.92
N LEU A 47 11.86 -15.75 -8.64
CA LEU A 47 10.93 -16.53 -9.47
C LEU A 47 9.51 -15.95 -9.45
N LEU A 48 9.02 -15.47 -8.31
CA LEU A 48 7.76 -14.73 -8.22
C LEU A 48 7.78 -13.44 -9.04
N ALA A 49 8.92 -12.75 -9.10
CA ALA A 49 9.08 -11.59 -10.00
C ALA A 49 9.10 -12.00 -11.48
N VAL A 50 9.61 -13.18 -11.82
CA VAL A 50 9.50 -13.74 -13.18
C VAL A 50 8.04 -14.03 -13.54
N ARG A 51 7.23 -14.60 -12.64
CA ARG A 51 5.79 -14.80 -12.88
C ARG A 51 5.10 -13.50 -13.31
N ARG A 52 5.37 -12.40 -12.58
CA ARG A 52 4.80 -11.06 -12.90
C ARG A 52 5.20 -10.58 -14.31
N ARG A 53 6.50 -10.65 -14.64
CA ARG A 53 7.00 -10.24 -15.97
C ARG A 53 6.42 -11.07 -17.11
N ARG A 54 6.23 -12.38 -16.91
CA ARG A 54 5.58 -13.24 -17.92
C ARG A 54 4.11 -12.87 -18.07
N GLN A 55 3.41 -12.61 -16.97
CA GLN A 55 2.01 -12.15 -17.02
C GLN A 55 1.87 -10.81 -17.77
N GLU A 56 2.77 -9.85 -17.56
CA GLU A 56 2.81 -8.59 -18.31
C GLU A 56 2.96 -8.83 -19.82
N SER A 57 3.76 -9.83 -20.22
CA SER A 57 3.90 -10.21 -21.62
C SER A 57 2.62 -10.83 -22.18
N TYR A 58 1.95 -11.71 -21.42
CA TYR A 58 0.66 -12.27 -21.84
C TYR A 58 -0.42 -11.18 -21.95
N ASP A 59 -0.38 -10.19 -21.06
CA ASP A 59 -1.28 -9.04 -21.08
C ASP A 59 -1.11 -8.18 -22.35
N GLN A 60 0.03 -8.28 -23.03
CA GLN A 60 0.35 -7.64 -24.32
C GLN A 60 0.08 -8.54 -25.53
N GLY A 61 -0.57 -9.71 -25.33
CA GLY A 61 -1.00 -10.61 -26.39
C GLY A 61 -0.11 -11.84 -26.60
N ALA A 62 0.97 -12.01 -25.82
CA ALA A 62 1.73 -13.26 -25.84
C ALA A 62 0.90 -14.42 -25.26
N ILE A 63 1.29 -15.66 -25.55
CA ILE A 63 0.71 -16.87 -24.95
C ILE A 63 1.82 -17.73 -24.33
N PRO A 64 1.51 -18.57 -23.32
CA PRO A 64 2.50 -19.47 -22.76
C PRO A 64 3.08 -20.41 -23.83
N ARG A 65 4.35 -20.75 -23.65
CA ARG A 65 5.10 -21.66 -24.51
C ARG A 65 5.95 -22.60 -23.66
N THR A 66 6.42 -23.67 -24.29
CA THR A 66 7.36 -24.61 -23.66
C THR A 66 8.72 -23.95 -23.46
N GLU A 67 9.32 -24.14 -22.28
CA GLU A 67 10.59 -23.55 -21.87
C GLU A 67 11.60 -24.66 -21.52
N ILE A 68 12.59 -24.85 -22.38
CA ILE A 68 13.65 -25.83 -22.16
C ILE A 68 14.70 -25.20 -21.22
N LEU A 69 14.74 -25.64 -19.97
CA LEU A 69 15.78 -25.24 -19.02
C LEU A 69 17.06 -26.07 -19.16
N ASN A 70 16.89 -27.36 -19.40
CA ASN A 70 17.98 -28.32 -19.48
C ASN A 70 17.89 -29.08 -20.80
N ALA A 71 18.92 -29.00 -21.64
CA ALA A 71 18.93 -29.69 -22.93
C ALA A 71 18.72 -31.22 -22.78
N ASN A 72 19.13 -31.80 -21.65
CA ASN A 72 18.98 -33.23 -21.39
C ASN A 72 17.51 -33.66 -21.19
N SER A 73 16.59 -32.75 -20.88
CA SER A 73 15.17 -33.08 -20.78
C SER A 73 14.55 -33.45 -22.13
N THR A 74 15.19 -33.03 -23.23
CA THR A 74 14.78 -33.37 -24.60
C THR A 74 15.27 -34.75 -25.06
N LEU A 75 16.15 -35.39 -24.28
CA LEU A 75 16.64 -36.72 -24.61
C LEU A 75 15.55 -37.78 -24.40
N PRO A 76 15.48 -38.81 -25.25
CA PRO A 76 14.44 -39.83 -25.16
C PRO A 76 14.64 -40.79 -23.97
N ASP A 77 15.85 -40.91 -23.43
CA ASP A 77 16.29 -42.00 -22.54
C ASP A 77 16.25 -41.69 -21.04
N TRP A 78 15.72 -40.54 -20.61
CA TRP A 78 15.54 -40.26 -19.19
C TRP A 78 14.20 -40.77 -18.65
N SER A 79 14.16 -41.09 -17.35
CA SER A 79 12.95 -41.49 -16.62
C SER A 79 13.01 -40.95 -15.18
N VAL A 80 11.88 -40.93 -14.49
CA VAL A 80 11.82 -40.57 -13.08
C VAL A 80 12.34 -41.74 -12.21
N ALA A 81 12.67 -41.44 -10.96
CA ALA A 81 13.05 -42.46 -9.99
C ALA A 81 11.92 -43.46 -9.73
N SER A 82 12.27 -44.71 -9.39
CA SER A 82 11.28 -45.77 -9.19
C SER A 82 10.25 -45.42 -8.12
N ILE A 83 8.97 -45.65 -8.43
CA ILE A 83 7.86 -45.41 -7.50
C ILE A 83 7.93 -46.38 -6.32
N PRO A 84 7.96 -45.91 -5.06
CA PRO A 84 7.93 -46.77 -3.88
C PRO A 84 6.70 -47.68 -3.82
N ASP A 85 6.83 -48.85 -3.19
CA ASP A 85 5.77 -49.86 -3.16
C ASP A 85 4.46 -49.34 -2.55
N ASP A 86 4.55 -48.53 -1.49
CA ASP A 86 3.40 -47.92 -0.83
C ASP A 86 2.78 -46.74 -1.61
N LEU A 87 3.26 -46.46 -2.83
CA LEU A 87 2.71 -45.48 -3.77
C LEU A 87 2.23 -46.10 -5.08
N LYS A 88 2.42 -47.42 -5.29
CA LYS A 88 2.01 -48.09 -6.54
C LYS A 88 0.50 -48.26 -6.71
N LEU A 89 -0.27 -48.06 -5.64
CA LEU A 89 -1.72 -48.18 -5.62
C LEU A 89 -2.35 -46.83 -5.24
N ARG A 90 -2.90 -46.12 -6.23
CA ARG A 90 -3.43 -44.74 -6.06
C ARG A 90 -4.71 -44.51 -6.88
N ARG A 91 -5.57 -45.51 -6.98
CA ARG A 91 -6.75 -45.47 -7.88
C ARG A 91 -7.76 -44.44 -7.44
N VAL A 92 -7.96 -44.31 -6.13
CA VAL A 92 -8.81 -43.28 -5.53
C VAL A 92 -8.05 -42.62 -4.40
N GLU A 93 -7.90 -41.30 -4.50
CA GLU A 93 -7.42 -40.46 -3.42
C GLU A 93 -8.56 -39.58 -2.91
N ILE A 94 -8.73 -39.53 -1.59
CA ILE A 94 -9.66 -38.60 -0.95
C ILE A 94 -8.90 -37.36 -0.48
N THR A 95 -9.48 -36.19 -0.65
CA THR A 95 -8.87 -34.92 -0.25
C THR A 95 -9.75 -34.17 0.74
N GLY A 96 -9.15 -33.44 1.68
CA GLY A 96 -9.91 -32.58 2.56
C GLY A 96 -9.07 -31.84 3.61
N PRO A 97 -9.71 -30.95 4.38
CA PRO A 97 -9.03 -30.08 5.32
C PRO A 97 -8.31 -30.88 6.40
N VAL A 98 -7.08 -30.46 6.71
CA VAL A 98 -6.24 -31.14 7.70
C VAL A 98 -6.53 -30.75 9.14
N ASN A 99 -7.14 -29.59 9.41
CA ASN A 99 -7.36 -29.08 10.77
C ASN A 99 -8.49 -29.78 11.55
N ASP A 100 -9.42 -30.45 10.87
CA ASP A 100 -10.52 -31.16 11.53
C ASP A 100 -10.15 -32.64 11.76
N THR A 101 -9.87 -32.99 13.02
CA THR A 101 -9.45 -34.35 13.43
C THR A 101 -10.45 -35.42 12.99
N LYS A 102 -11.75 -35.14 13.10
CA LYS A 102 -12.80 -36.10 12.74
C LYS A 102 -12.85 -36.32 11.23
N MET A 103 -12.71 -35.26 10.43
CA MET A 103 -12.64 -35.36 8.97
C MET A 103 -11.40 -36.14 8.54
N VAL A 104 -10.24 -35.88 9.15
CA VAL A 104 -9.00 -36.64 8.90
C VAL A 104 -9.21 -38.13 9.19
N ILE A 105 -9.80 -38.49 10.33
CA ILE A 105 -10.10 -39.91 10.65
C ILE A 105 -11.04 -40.52 9.60
N ASN A 106 -12.09 -39.80 9.17
CA ASN A 106 -13.03 -40.31 8.17
C ASN A 106 -12.40 -40.50 6.78
N MET A 107 -11.45 -39.65 6.39
CA MET A 107 -10.70 -39.80 5.14
C MET A 107 -9.76 -41.01 5.18
N LEU A 108 -9.17 -41.28 6.35
CA LEU A 108 -8.26 -42.41 6.54
C LEU A 108 -8.98 -43.75 6.69
N SER A 109 -10.23 -43.74 7.18
CA SER A 109 -10.99 -44.95 7.55
C SER A 109 -11.87 -45.47 6.41
N ARG A 110 -12.36 -46.71 6.58
CA ARG A 110 -13.47 -47.22 5.77
C ARG A 110 -14.74 -46.39 5.99
N ASN A 111 -15.48 -46.19 4.92
CA ASN A 111 -16.82 -45.59 4.97
C ASN A 111 -17.87 -46.65 5.40
N SER A 112 -19.15 -46.28 5.40
CA SER A 112 -20.24 -47.19 5.79
C SER A 112 -20.49 -48.36 4.83
N ASP A 113 -20.04 -48.28 3.58
CA ASP A 113 -20.16 -49.38 2.61
C ASP A 113 -18.95 -50.33 2.64
N GLY A 114 -17.97 -50.05 3.52
CA GLY A 114 -16.75 -50.84 3.66
C GLY A 114 -15.63 -50.42 2.71
N SER A 115 -15.82 -49.44 1.83
CA SER A 115 -14.76 -48.91 0.95
C SER A 115 -13.85 -47.94 1.68
N ARG A 116 -12.59 -47.86 1.22
CA ARG A 116 -11.57 -46.92 1.69
C ARG A 116 -10.78 -46.42 0.48
N ALA A 117 -10.36 -45.16 0.52
CA ALA A 117 -9.44 -44.64 -0.47
C ALA A 117 -8.08 -45.37 -0.38
N ASP A 118 -7.34 -45.39 -1.49
CA ASP A 118 -5.97 -45.89 -1.47
C ASP A 118 -5.06 -44.87 -0.77
N MET A 119 -5.29 -43.57 -1.00
CA MET A 119 -4.58 -42.45 -0.38
C MET A 119 -5.55 -41.40 0.20
N ALA A 120 -5.12 -40.71 1.25
CA ALA A 120 -5.79 -39.54 1.80
C ALA A 120 -4.82 -38.36 1.80
N MET A 121 -5.16 -37.33 1.02
CA MET A 121 -4.43 -36.07 0.96
C MET A 121 -4.96 -35.10 1.99
N LEU A 122 -4.18 -34.88 3.04
CA LEU A 122 -4.45 -33.91 4.08
C LEU A 122 -3.95 -32.54 3.63
N ASP A 123 -4.85 -31.58 3.57
CA ASP A 123 -4.63 -30.37 2.79
C ASP A 123 -4.45 -29.11 3.66
N PHE A 124 -3.27 -28.49 3.53
CA PHE A 124 -2.94 -27.17 4.10
C PHE A 124 -3.25 -26.00 3.15
N GLU A 125 -3.78 -26.27 1.95
CA GLU A 125 -3.94 -25.29 0.89
C GLU A 125 -5.43 -24.92 0.67
N ASP A 126 -6.02 -25.21 -0.48
CA ASP A 126 -7.32 -24.62 -0.86
C ASP A 126 -8.52 -25.00 0.01
N SER A 127 -8.50 -26.17 0.67
CA SER A 127 -9.63 -26.60 1.51
C SER A 127 -9.55 -26.11 2.97
N ILE A 128 -8.51 -25.35 3.33
CA ILE A 128 -8.33 -24.82 4.68
C ILE A 128 -8.25 -23.29 4.66
N LYS A 129 -8.80 -22.65 5.71
CA LYS A 129 -8.44 -21.27 6.01
C LYS A 129 -7.09 -21.30 6.72
N PRO A 130 -6.02 -20.71 6.17
CA PRO A 130 -4.66 -20.82 6.73
C PRO A 130 -4.46 -19.90 7.95
N SER A 131 -5.40 -19.93 8.90
CA SER A 131 -5.20 -19.31 10.22
C SER A 131 -4.15 -20.11 10.99
N TRP A 132 -3.38 -19.43 11.84
CA TRP A 132 -2.30 -20.08 12.60
C TRP A 132 -2.77 -21.32 13.37
N ASN A 133 -3.92 -21.23 14.04
CA ASN A 133 -4.48 -22.37 14.78
C ASN A 133 -4.81 -23.55 13.85
N ASN A 134 -5.43 -23.28 12.69
CA ASN A 134 -5.73 -24.32 11.71
C ASN A 134 -4.45 -24.99 11.16
N ILE A 135 -3.38 -24.22 10.92
CA ILE A 135 -2.09 -24.78 10.50
C ILE A 135 -1.52 -25.67 11.61
N ILE A 136 -1.48 -25.19 12.85
CA ILE A 136 -0.96 -25.95 14.00
C ILE A 136 -1.79 -27.21 14.26
N ASP A 137 -3.12 -27.12 14.27
CA ASP A 137 -4.02 -28.27 14.38
C ASP A 137 -3.80 -29.28 13.25
N GLY A 138 -3.59 -28.77 12.04
CA GLY A 138 -3.25 -29.58 10.89
C GLY A 138 -1.98 -30.40 11.10
N VAL A 139 -0.90 -29.77 11.56
CA VAL A 139 0.37 -30.45 11.83
C VAL A 139 0.21 -31.53 12.89
N TYR A 140 -0.51 -31.26 13.98
CA TYR A 140 -0.82 -32.28 14.99
C TYR A 140 -1.61 -33.46 14.40
N ASN A 141 -2.55 -33.20 13.50
CA ASN A 141 -3.31 -34.26 12.84
C ASN A 141 -2.44 -35.09 11.91
N VAL A 142 -1.49 -34.47 11.20
CA VAL A 142 -0.50 -35.19 10.38
C VAL A 142 0.40 -36.08 11.26
N ILE A 143 0.88 -35.55 12.39
CA ILE A 143 1.69 -36.31 13.36
C ILE A 143 0.90 -37.50 13.89
N GLY A 144 -0.32 -37.27 14.40
CA GLY A 144 -1.17 -38.33 14.92
C GLY A 144 -1.54 -39.38 13.87
N ALA A 145 -1.76 -38.97 12.61
CA ALA A 145 -2.02 -39.90 11.52
C ALA A 145 -0.78 -40.74 11.19
N SER A 146 0.41 -40.15 11.23
CA SER A 146 1.68 -40.86 11.00
C SER A 146 1.96 -41.92 12.07
N LEU A 147 1.58 -41.65 13.32
CA LEU A 147 1.68 -42.57 14.45
C LEU A 147 0.54 -43.60 14.49
N GLY A 148 -0.58 -43.34 13.82
CA GLY A 148 -1.78 -44.18 13.92
C GLY A 148 -2.56 -43.99 15.22
N GLU A 149 -2.46 -42.81 15.83
CA GLU A 149 -2.98 -42.52 17.17
C GLU A 149 -4.14 -41.50 17.20
N LEU A 150 -4.61 -41.06 16.02
CA LEU A 150 -5.74 -40.12 15.95
C LEU A 150 -7.01 -40.69 16.59
N HIS A 151 -7.58 -39.90 17.48
CA HIS A 151 -8.85 -40.16 18.13
C HIS A 151 -9.65 -38.85 18.23
N TYR A 152 -10.97 -38.95 18.10
CA TYR A 152 -11.90 -37.84 18.29
C TYR A 152 -13.16 -38.33 18.99
N GLN A 153 -13.58 -37.63 20.03
CA GLN A 153 -14.83 -37.88 20.74
C GLN A 153 -15.79 -36.71 20.48
N LYS A 154 -17.05 -36.99 20.12
CA LYS A 154 -18.07 -35.95 20.05
C LYS A 154 -18.33 -35.33 21.42
N ASP A 155 -18.70 -34.05 21.45
CA ASP A 155 -18.99 -33.30 22.68
C ASP A 155 -20.12 -33.93 23.51
N ASP A 156 -21.12 -34.52 22.84
CA ASP A 156 -22.24 -35.25 23.45
C ASP A 156 -21.86 -36.67 23.94
N GLN A 157 -20.59 -37.05 23.82
CA GLN A 157 -20.03 -38.38 24.10
C GLN A 157 -20.72 -39.55 23.37
N SER A 158 -21.56 -39.29 22.38
CA SER A 158 -22.36 -40.31 21.69
C SER A 158 -21.53 -41.24 20.79
N LYS A 159 -20.35 -40.80 20.35
CA LYS A 159 -19.51 -41.55 19.40
C LYS A 159 -18.03 -41.17 19.50
N VAL A 160 -17.20 -42.20 19.44
CA VAL A 160 -15.73 -42.10 19.33
C VAL A 160 -15.30 -42.52 17.93
N TYR A 161 -14.39 -41.75 17.34
CA TYR A 161 -13.75 -42.01 16.06
C TYR A 161 -12.27 -42.29 16.34
N LYS A 162 -11.71 -43.34 15.74
CA LYS A 162 -10.29 -43.70 15.88
C LYS A 162 -9.78 -44.25 14.56
N VAL A 163 -8.54 -43.93 14.21
CA VAL A 163 -7.87 -44.55 13.05
C VAL A 163 -7.41 -45.98 13.40
N ASP A 164 -7.51 -46.90 12.44
CA ASP A 164 -6.86 -48.20 12.51
C ASP A 164 -5.54 -48.15 11.71
N PRO A 165 -4.35 -48.16 12.36
CA PRO A 165 -3.07 -48.09 11.66
C PRO A 165 -2.82 -49.25 10.68
N LYS A 166 -3.54 -50.38 10.83
CA LYS A 166 -3.44 -51.54 9.93
C LYS A 166 -4.41 -51.47 8.75
N ASP A 167 -5.45 -50.63 8.84
CA ASP A 167 -6.52 -50.52 7.84
C ASP A 167 -6.87 -49.06 7.53
N MET A 168 -5.85 -48.25 7.30
CA MET A 168 -5.99 -46.84 6.90
C MET A 168 -5.49 -46.57 5.47
N ALA A 169 -6.03 -45.52 4.85
CA ALA A 169 -5.51 -45.00 3.58
C ALA A 169 -4.08 -44.47 3.77
N GLY A 170 -3.29 -44.47 2.70
CA GLY A 170 -1.94 -43.91 2.73
C GLY A 170 -1.97 -42.40 2.97
N LEU A 171 -1.18 -41.94 3.94
CA LEU A 171 -1.11 -40.52 4.30
C LEU A 171 -0.33 -39.72 3.26
N MET A 172 -0.93 -38.66 2.73
CA MET A 172 -0.28 -37.65 1.89
C MET A 172 -0.56 -36.24 2.43
N VAL A 173 0.37 -35.31 2.23
CA VAL A 173 0.22 -33.91 2.68
C VAL A 173 0.30 -32.96 1.50
N ARG A 174 -0.73 -32.14 1.26
CA ARG A 174 -0.64 -31.01 0.32
C ARG A 174 -0.19 -29.76 1.07
N VAL A 175 0.95 -29.21 0.65
CA VAL A 175 1.53 -27.99 1.24
C VAL A 175 0.96 -26.75 0.56
N ARG A 176 1.05 -25.59 1.24
CA ARG A 176 0.67 -24.30 0.63
C ARG A 176 1.50 -23.98 -0.61
N GLY A 177 0.86 -23.33 -1.59
CA GLY A 177 1.46 -23.02 -2.88
C GLY A 177 2.68 -22.09 -2.82
N PHE A 178 3.47 -22.12 -3.89
CA PHE A 178 4.74 -21.39 -4.04
C PHE A 178 4.64 -19.88 -3.77
N HIS A 179 3.46 -19.29 -4.00
CA HIS A 179 3.16 -17.87 -3.82
C HIS A 179 2.85 -17.46 -2.38
N LEU A 180 2.53 -18.39 -1.49
CA LEU A 180 2.06 -18.09 -0.14
C LEU A 180 3.20 -17.82 0.86
N GLN A 181 2.91 -16.95 1.82
CA GLN A 181 3.78 -16.59 2.94
C GLN A 181 3.16 -17.02 4.27
N GLU A 182 3.99 -17.53 5.18
CA GLU A 182 3.64 -17.70 6.59
C GLU A 182 3.98 -16.40 7.32
N VAL A 183 2.97 -15.55 7.50
CA VAL A 183 3.14 -14.20 8.06
C VAL A 183 3.45 -14.21 9.55
N ASN A 184 3.21 -15.31 10.25
CA ASN A 184 3.48 -15.41 11.68
C ASN A 184 4.95 -15.60 12.02
N ILE A 185 5.81 -15.94 11.05
CA ILE A 185 7.24 -16.15 11.26
C ILE A 185 8.03 -15.25 10.31
N LYS A 186 9.04 -14.57 10.87
CA LYS A 186 10.06 -13.85 10.11
C LYS A 186 11.44 -14.42 10.41
N ILE A 187 12.26 -14.49 9.38
CA ILE A 187 13.70 -14.80 9.47
C ILE A 187 14.44 -13.66 8.79
N ASP A 188 15.38 -13.03 9.49
CA ASP A 188 16.14 -11.88 9.01
C ASP A 188 15.22 -10.75 8.47
N GLY A 189 14.07 -10.56 9.13
CA GLY A 189 13.04 -9.56 8.79
C GLY A 189 12.09 -9.94 7.65
N GLN A 190 12.27 -11.09 6.99
CA GLN A 190 11.45 -11.54 5.86
C GLN A 190 10.47 -12.64 6.25
N TYR A 191 9.25 -12.61 5.68
CA TYR A 191 8.27 -13.68 5.88
C TYR A 191 8.72 -14.98 5.22
N VAL A 192 8.44 -16.09 5.89
CA VAL A 192 8.81 -17.43 5.41
C VAL A 192 7.84 -17.88 4.31
N SER A 193 8.33 -18.61 3.30
CA SER A 193 7.47 -19.33 2.37
C SER A 193 6.56 -20.30 3.12
N ALA A 194 5.25 -20.19 2.92
CA ALA A 194 4.26 -21.05 3.57
C ALA A 194 4.45 -22.53 3.20
N GLY A 195 4.64 -22.82 1.92
CA GLY A 195 4.87 -24.20 1.45
C GLY A 195 6.16 -24.81 1.99
N LEU A 196 7.23 -24.02 2.11
CA LEU A 196 8.47 -24.46 2.76
C LEU A 196 8.23 -24.78 4.23
N PHE A 197 7.51 -23.91 4.93
CA PHE A 197 7.18 -24.10 6.35
C PHE A 197 6.35 -25.37 6.57
N ASP A 198 5.27 -25.57 5.80
CA ASP A 198 4.41 -26.75 5.92
C ASP A 198 5.19 -28.04 5.65
N LEU A 199 5.98 -28.06 4.57
CA LEU A 199 6.82 -29.18 4.20
C LEU A 199 7.81 -29.53 5.31
N ALA A 200 8.64 -28.55 5.70
CA ALA A 200 9.71 -28.75 6.66
C ALA A 200 9.15 -29.18 8.02
N LEU A 201 8.06 -28.55 8.48
CA LEU A 201 7.47 -28.84 9.78
C LEU A 201 6.85 -30.24 9.80
N CYS A 202 6.05 -30.61 8.81
CA CYS A 202 5.50 -31.96 8.74
C CYS A 202 6.60 -33.01 8.57
N PHE A 203 7.60 -32.77 7.74
CA PHE A 203 8.69 -33.73 7.52
C PHE A 203 9.54 -33.93 8.78
N TYR A 204 9.94 -32.84 9.44
CA TYR A 204 10.73 -32.87 10.68
C TYR A 204 10.06 -33.74 11.76
N HIS A 205 8.74 -33.61 11.92
CA HIS A 205 8.00 -34.33 12.97
C HIS A 205 7.52 -35.74 12.58
N THR A 206 7.54 -36.11 11.29
CA THR A 206 6.93 -37.40 10.85
C THR A 206 7.84 -38.32 10.06
N ALA A 207 8.93 -37.82 9.46
CA ALA A 207 9.77 -38.62 8.56
C ALA A 207 10.32 -39.87 9.25
N GLU A 208 10.89 -39.73 10.45
CA GLU A 208 11.44 -40.85 11.20
C GLU A 208 10.39 -41.95 11.48
N ASN A 209 9.19 -41.56 11.89
CA ASN A 209 8.10 -42.49 12.22
C ASN A 209 7.60 -43.23 10.97
N LEU A 210 7.42 -42.49 9.86
CA LEU A 210 7.00 -43.08 8.59
C LEU A 210 8.04 -44.08 8.08
N ILE A 211 9.32 -43.70 8.09
CA ILE A 211 10.41 -44.56 7.61
C ILE A 211 10.55 -45.82 8.48
N LYS A 212 10.48 -45.70 9.82
CA LYS A 212 10.47 -46.85 10.73
C LYS A 212 9.29 -47.79 10.48
N ALA A 213 8.16 -47.25 10.03
CA ALA A 213 6.99 -48.02 9.65
C ALA A 213 7.02 -48.53 8.19
N HIS A 214 8.16 -48.41 7.49
CA HIS A 214 8.33 -48.74 6.07
C HIS A 214 7.34 -48.00 5.15
N LYS A 215 7.03 -46.74 5.50
CA LYS A 215 6.17 -45.84 4.74
C LYS A 215 6.98 -44.67 4.20
N THR A 216 6.62 -44.24 3.00
CA THR A 216 7.21 -43.07 2.34
C THR A 216 6.59 -41.77 2.87
N PRO A 217 7.37 -40.72 3.18
CA PRO A 217 6.87 -39.35 3.33
C PRO A 217 6.36 -38.79 1.98
N LYS A 218 5.04 -38.56 1.88
CA LYS A 218 4.35 -38.24 0.61
C LYS A 218 3.78 -36.83 0.63
N TYR A 219 4.08 -36.07 -0.41
CA TYR A 219 3.63 -34.69 -0.53
C TYR A 219 2.94 -34.39 -1.85
N TYR A 220 2.07 -33.38 -1.83
CA TYR A 220 1.47 -32.76 -3.01
C TYR A 220 1.89 -31.29 -3.08
N VAL A 221 2.33 -30.85 -4.27
CA VAL A 221 2.73 -29.47 -4.52
C VAL A 221 1.76 -28.81 -5.50
N PRO A 222 1.04 -27.75 -5.09
CA PRO A 222 0.04 -27.09 -5.91
C PRO A 222 0.59 -25.89 -6.71
N LYS A 223 -0.21 -25.46 -7.70
CA LYS A 223 -0.12 -24.15 -8.38
C LYS A 223 1.27 -23.76 -8.89
N ILE A 224 2.03 -24.75 -9.36
CA ILE A 224 3.28 -24.51 -10.07
C ILE A 224 2.98 -23.90 -11.44
N GLU A 225 3.80 -22.98 -11.92
CA GLU A 225 3.64 -22.35 -13.24
C GLU A 225 4.78 -22.70 -14.21
N TYR A 226 6.02 -22.82 -13.72
CA TYR A 226 7.20 -22.94 -14.58
C TYR A 226 8.21 -23.98 -14.09
N PRO A 227 9.02 -24.57 -15.00
CA PRO A 227 10.03 -25.56 -14.62
C PRO A 227 11.06 -25.06 -13.59
N MET A 228 11.39 -23.77 -13.57
CA MET A 228 12.34 -23.22 -12.59
C MET A 228 11.81 -23.29 -11.15
N GLU A 229 10.49 -23.32 -10.99
CA GLU A 229 9.85 -23.51 -9.68
C GLU A 229 9.90 -24.99 -9.28
N ALA A 230 9.82 -25.90 -10.25
CA ALA A 230 9.96 -27.34 -10.04
C ALA A 230 11.37 -27.64 -9.55
N TRP A 231 12.36 -27.04 -10.19
CA TRP A 231 13.75 -27.06 -9.75
C TRP A 231 13.94 -26.50 -8.34
N TRP A 232 13.28 -25.37 -8.01
CA TRP A 232 13.34 -24.81 -6.65
C TRP A 232 12.79 -25.79 -5.60
N TRP A 233 11.66 -26.45 -5.89
CA TRP A 233 11.10 -27.47 -5.00
C TRP A 233 12.03 -28.68 -4.87
N ASN A 234 12.63 -29.12 -5.97
CA ASN A 234 13.61 -30.20 -5.95
C ASN A 234 14.82 -29.86 -5.07
N ASP A 235 15.38 -28.65 -5.22
CA ASP A 235 16.48 -28.16 -4.37
C ASP A 235 16.03 -28.09 -2.91
N LEU A 236 14.80 -27.61 -2.61
CA LEU A 236 14.28 -27.63 -1.24
C LEU A 236 14.21 -29.05 -0.66
N PHE A 237 13.76 -30.05 -1.42
CA PHE A 237 13.73 -31.44 -0.98
C PHE A 237 15.14 -31.97 -0.69
N ILE A 238 16.11 -31.66 -1.56
CA ILE A 238 17.52 -32.04 -1.37
C ILE A 238 18.07 -31.41 -0.10
N GLN A 239 17.90 -30.09 0.08
CA GLN A 239 18.40 -29.39 1.26
C GLN A 239 17.74 -29.91 2.55
N LEU A 240 16.43 -30.13 2.55
CA LEU A 240 15.70 -30.63 3.72
C LEU A 240 16.16 -32.04 4.13
N GLN A 241 16.31 -32.95 3.17
CA GLN A 241 16.82 -34.30 3.44
C GLN A 241 18.27 -34.25 3.91
N ALA A 242 19.12 -33.42 3.29
CA ALA A 242 20.52 -33.29 3.67
C ALA A 242 20.71 -32.74 5.09
N GLU A 243 19.97 -31.68 5.48
CA GLU A 243 20.05 -31.09 6.82
C GLU A 243 19.55 -32.05 7.91
N LEU A 244 18.66 -32.99 7.56
CA LEU A 244 18.12 -34.00 8.48
C LEU A 244 18.76 -35.39 8.34
N GLY A 245 19.74 -35.56 7.45
CA GLY A 245 20.48 -36.81 7.28
C GLY A 245 19.72 -37.94 6.56
N TYR A 246 18.75 -37.61 5.70
CA TYR A 246 18.05 -38.57 4.86
C TYR A 246 18.63 -38.64 3.44
N GLU A 247 18.51 -39.80 2.79
CA GLU A 247 18.95 -40.00 1.41
C GLU A 247 18.04 -39.26 0.41
N ILE A 248 18.61 -38.82 -0.71
CA ILE A 248 17.85 -38.21 -1.81
C ILE A 248 16.83 -39.23 -2.34
N GLY A 249 15.58 -38.80 -2.51
CA GLY A 249 14.47 -39.67 -2.93
C GLY A 249 13.75 -40.39 -1.78
N THR A 250 14.11 -40.10 -0.52
CA THR A 250 13.34 -40.55 0.66
C THR A 250 11.94 -39.94 0.66
N LEU A 251 11.86 -38.64 0.42
CA LEU A 251 10.62 -37.90 0.24
C LEU A 251 10.12 -38.06 -1.21
N ARG A 252 8.81 -38.29 -1.38
CA ARG A 252 8.17 -38.36 -2.69
C ARG A 252 7.06 -37.33 -2.85
N ALA A 253 6.95 -36.76 -4.05
CA ALA A 253 6.02 -35.69 -4.34
C ALA A 253 5.18 -35.93 -5.61
N THR A 254 3.91 -35.51 -5.59
CA THR A 254 3.05 -35.40 -6.77
C THR A 254 2.76 -33.93 -7.04
N PHE A 255 2.82 -33.50 -8.30
CA PHE A 255 2.63 -32.09 -8.66
C PHE A 255 1.30 -31.86 -9.37
N LEU A 256 0.53 -30.86 -8.94
CA LEU A 256 -0.68 -30.48 -9.64
C LEU A 256 -0.32 -29.61 -10.85
N ILE A 257 -0.67 -30.05 -12.05
CA ILE A 257 -0.52 -29.24 -13.26
C ILE A 257 -1.78 -28.44 -13.47
N GLU A 258 -2.10 -27.57 -12.54
CA GLU A 258 -3.37 -26.85 -12.50
C GLU A 258 -3.25 -25.39 -12.94
N THR A 259 -2.20 -25.06 -13.68
CA THR A 259 -2.02 -23.73 -14.27
C THR A 259 -1.80 -23.83 -15.79
N LEU A 260 -2.22 -22.80 -16.52
CA LEU A 260 -2.03 -22.75 -17.97
C LEU A 260 -0.54 -22.83 -18.35
N PRO A 261 0.37 -22.05 -17.73
CA PRO A 261 1.79 -22.15 -18.08
C PRO A 261 2.38 -23.53 -17.80
N ALA A 262 2.00 -24.20 -16.70
CA ALA A 262 2.50 -25.54 -16.41
C ALA A 262 2.00 -26.59 -17.42
N ALA A 263 0.80 -26.43 -17.99
CA ALA A 263 0.30 -27.33 -19.03
C ALA A 263 1.19 -27.35 -20.29
N PHE A 264 1.88 -26.23 -20.60
CA PHE A 264 2.87 -26.19 -21.68
C PHE A 264 4.20 -26.83 -21.32
N ASN A 265 4.50 -26.93 -20.03
CA ASN A 265 5.82 -27.24 -19.47
C ASN A 265 5.89 -28.56 -18.67
N MET A 266 4.93 -29.47 -18.86
CA MET A 266 4.83 -30.73 -18.10
C MET A 266 6.12 -31.56 -18.14
N GLU A 267 6.71 -31.76 -19.32
CA GLU A 267 7.94 -32.55 -19.50
C GLU A 267 9.10 -31.98 -18.68
N GLU A 268 9.30 -30.66 -18.79
CA GLU A 268 10.39 -29.94 -18.11
C GLU A 268 10.18 -29.88 -16.60
N ILE A 269 8.94 -29.70 -16.14
CA ILE A 269 8.60 -29.79 -14.72
C ILE A 269 8.92 -31.19 -14.19
N LEU A 270 8.54 -32.24 -14.94
CA LEU A 270 8.79 -33.62 -14.56
C LEU A 270 10.30 -33.92 -14.50
N TYR A 271 11.06 -33.41 -15.48
CA TYR A 271 12.50 -33.58 -15.55
C TYR A 271 13.23 -32.95 -14.36
N GLU A 272 12.90 -31.70 -14.01
CA GLU A 272 13.56 -30.98 -12.90
C GLU A 272 13.30 -31.64 -11.53
N LEU A 273 12.27 -32.47 -11.42
CA LEU A 273 11.87 -33.17 -10.18
C LEU A 273 12.11 -34.68 -10.22
N ARG A 274 12.74 -35.20 -11.27
CA ARG A 274 12.84 -36.64 -11.57
C ARG A 274 13.29 -37.53 -10.40
N ASP A 275 14.07 -37.00 -9.45
CA ASP A 275 14.56 -37.75 -8.29
C ASP A 275 13.49 -37.94 -7.18
N HIS A 276 12.50 -37.06 -7.10
CA HIS A 276 11.48 -37.03 -6.03
C HIS A 276 10.04 -37.18 -6.54
N VAL A 277 9.78 -36.89 -7.81
CA VAL A 277 8.43 -36.96 -8.39
C VAL A 277 7.96 -38.40 -8.53
N VAL A 278 6.69 -38.64 -8.23
CA VAL A 278 6.02 -39.93 -8.48
C VAL A 278 4.82 -39.79 -9.41
N GLY A 279 4.38 -38.57 -9.69
CA GLY A 279 3.30 -38.31 -10.63
C GLY A 279 2.93 -36.85 -10.75
N MET A 280 1.98 -36.60 -11.65
CA MET A 280 1.29 -35.34 -11.82
C MET A 280 -0.22 -35.53 -11.73
N ASN A 281 -0.95 -34.47 -11.38
CA ASN A 281 -2.40 -34.48 -11.25
C ASN A 281 -3.05 -33.43 -12.17
N VAL A 282 -4.20 -33.77 -12.75
CA VAL A 282 -5.04 -32.80 -13.49
C VAL A 282 -6.00 -32.05 -12.58
N GLY A 283 -6.04 -30.73 -12.71
CA GLY A 283 -7.01 -29.85 -12.06
C GLY A 283 -8.13 -29.42 -13.01
N ARG A 284 -9.29 -29.05 -12.46
CA ARG A 284 -10.38 -28.40 -13.21
C ARG A 284 -10.51 -26.92 -12.85
N TRP A 285 -10.90 -26.58 -11.63
CA TRP A 285 -11.19 -25.20 -11.26
C TRP A 285 -9.96 -24.30 -11.27
N ASP A 286 -8.86 -24.72 -10.64
CA ASP A 286 -7.60 -23.97 -10.70
C ASP A 286 -7.06 -23.81 -12.13
N LYS A 287 -7.20 -24.85 -12.96
CA LYS A 287 -6.77 -24.79 -14.36
C LYS A 287 -7.57 -23.76 -15.15
N ILE A 288 -8.89 -23.76 -15.03
CA ILE A 288 -9.75 -22.79 -15.73
C ILE A 288 -9.54 -21.40 -15.16
N PHE A 289 -9.40 -21.27 -13.84
CA PHE A 289 -9.04 -20.01 -13.19
C PHE A 289 -7.73 -19.47 -13.75
N SER A 290 -6.71 -20.31 -13.86
CA SER A 290 -5.42 -19.95 -14.45
C SER A 290 -5.54 -19.59 -15.93
N ASP A 291 -6.42 -20.24 -16.69
CA ASP A 291 -6.67 -19.87 -18.10
C ASP A 291 -7.19 -18.43 -18.20
N ILE A 292 -8.19 -18.10 -17.39
CA ILE A 292 -8.76 -16.76 -17.34
C ILE A 292 -7.72 -15.76 -16.84
N LYS A 293 -6.99 -16.05 -15.75
CA LYS A 293 -5.94 -15.20 -15.18
C LYS A 293 -4.85 -14.88 -16.20
N THR A 294 -4.37 -15.92 -16.89
CA THR A 294 -3.27 -15.82 -17.86
C THR A 294 -3.70 -15.04 -19.09
N LEU A 295 -4.91 -15.31 -19.59
CA LEU A 295 -5.44 -14.77 -20.85
C LEU A 295 -6.40 -13.60 -20.64
N LYS A 296 -6.36 -12.93 -19.48
CA LYS A 296 -7.35 -11.92 -19.08
C LYS A 296 -7.50 -10.77 -20.07
N ASN A 297 -6.44 -10.39 -20.77
CA ASN A 297 -6.44 -9.32 -21.78
C ASN A 297 -6.60 -9.82 -23.23
N HIS A 298 -7.00 -11.08 -23.43
CA HIS A 298 -7.29 -11.62 -24.76
C HIS A 298 -8.81 -11.61 -25.05
N PRO A 299 -9.33 -10.67 -25.86
CA PRO A 299 -10.77 -10.53 -26.09
C PRO A 299 -11.41 -11.76 -26.77
N SER A 300 -10.63 -12.57 -27.49
CA SER A 300 -11.12 -13.81 -28.10
C SER A 300 -11.18 -15.01 -27.12
N ARG A 301 -10.84 -14.81 -25.85
CA ARG A 301 -10.67 -15.85 -24.82
C ARG A 301 -11.53 -15.59 -23.58
N ILE A 302 -12.67 -14.92 -23.77
CA ILE A 302 -13.65 -14.69 -22.72
C ILE A 302 -14.37 -16.01 -22.39
N SER A 303 -14.23 -16.49 -21.16
CA SER A 303 -14.82 -17.73 -20.68
C SER A 303 -16.35 -17.77 -20.87
N PRO A 304 -16.94 -18.90 -21.30
CA PRO A 304 -18.38 -19.18 -21.09
C PRO A 304 -18.66 -19.52 -19.62
N ASP A 305 -19.91 -19.82 -19.27
CA ASP A 305 -20.30 -20.33 -17.94
C ASP A 305 -19.38 -21.48 -17.50
N ARG A 306 -18.86 -21.44 -16.25
CA ARG A 306 -17.84 -22.42 -15.80
C ARG A 306 -18.35 -23.87 -15.80
N SER A 307 -19.66 -24.07 -15.66
CA SER A 307 -20.31 -25.39 -15.74
C SER A 307 -20.13 -26.06 -17.11
N GLU A 308 -20.06 -25.27 -18.18
CA GLU A 308 -19.90 -25.73 -19.56
C GLU A 308 -18.47 -26.19 -19.87
N ILE A 309 -17.49 -25.75 -19.09
CA ILE A 309 -16.08 -26.10 -19.25
C ILE A 309 -15.79 -27.40 -18.51
N ASN A 310 -16.17 -28.53 -19.11
CA ASN A 310 -15.89 -29.87 -18.61
C ASN A 310 -14.66 -30.50 -19.31
N MET A 311 -14.21 -31.66 -18.82
CA MET A 311 -13.03 -32.36 -19.33
C MET A 311 -13.16 -32.88 -20.77
N LYS A 312 -14.33 -32.79 -21.40
CA LYS A 312 -14.56 -33.15 -22.81
C LYS A 312 -14.38 -31.99 -23.78
N LYS A 313 -14.17 -30.76 -23.30
CA LYS A 313 -13.74 -29.65 -24.17
C LYS A 313 -12.35 -29.97 -24.69
N PHE A 314 -12.11 -29.85 -25.99
CA PHE A 314 -10.90 -30.42 -26.61
C PHE A 314 -9.59 -29.91 -25.98
N TRP A 315 -9.51 -28.65 -25.51
CA TRP A 315 -8.28 -28.14 -24.87
C TRP A 315 -8.08 -28.72 -23.47
N MET A 316 -9.16 -29.02 -22.73
CA MET A 316 -9.11 -29.71 -21.43
C MET A 316 -8.80 -31.19 -21.60
N GLU A 317 -9.40 -31.83 -22.61
CA GLU A 317 -9.12 -33.23 -22.95
C GLU A 317 -7.67 -33.40 -23.43
N ASN A 318 -7.19 -32.51 -24.30
CA ASN A 318 -5.80 -32.46 -24.75
C ASN A 318 -4.84 -32.24 -23.59
N TYR A 319 -5.18 -31.35 -22.66
CA TYR A 319 -4.42 -31.14 -21.44
C TYR A 319 -4.30 -32.43 -20.61
N ALA A 320 -5.40 -33.15 -20.39
CA ALA A 320 -5.39 -34.42 -19.66
C ALA A 320 -4.58 -35.50 -20.39
N LYS A 321 -4.80 -35.67 -21.70
CA LYS A 321 -4.05 -36.63 -22.53
C LYS A 321 -2.57 -36.32 -22.59
N LYS A 322 -2.19 -35.04 -22.65
CA LYS A 322 -0.79 -34.62 -22.62
C LYS A 322 -0.14 -35.02 -21.30
N LEU A 323 -0.81 -34.80 -20.18
CA LEU A 323 -0.30 -35.17 -18.86
C LEU A 323 -0.08 -36.68 -18.76
N VAL A 324 -1.06 -37.49 -19.18
CA VAL A 324 -0.94 -38.96 -19.23
C VAL A 324 0.28 -39.38 -20.05
N ASN A 325 0.39 -38.90 -21.28
CA ASN A 325 1.49 -39.29 -22.18
C ASN A 325 2.87 -38.88 -21.65
N VAL A 326 3.00 -37.67 -21.09
CA VAL A 326 4.26 -37.18 -20.50
C VAL A 326 4.65 -38.02 -19.28
N CYS A 327 3.72 -38.24 -18.36
CA CYS A 327 3.99 -39.02 -17.15
C CYS A 327 4.39 -40.46 -17.50
N HIS A 328 3.60 -41.15 -18.33
CA HIS A 328 3.76 -42.57 -18.58
C HIS A 328 5.03 -42.90 -19.36
N ARG A 329 5.41 -42.06 -20.34
CA ARG A 329 6.70 -42.18 -21.05
C ARG A 329 7.91 -42.10 -20.12
N ARG A 330 7.76 -41.47 -18.95
CA ARG A 330 8.83 -41.25 -17.99
C ARG A 330 8.70 -42.11 -16.73
N GLY A 331 7.70 -42.99 -16.66
CA GLY A 331 7.47 -43.88 -15.52
C GLY A 331 6.80 -43.23 -14.30
N ALA A 332 6.14 -42.08 -14.48
CA ALA A 332 5.40 -41.36 -13.45
C ALA A 332 3.89 -41.61 -13.55
N PHE A 333 3.14 -41.39 -12.46
CA PHE A 333 1.69 -41.49 -12.45
C PHE A 333 1.00 -40.24 -13.03
N ALA A 334 -0.14 -40.42 -13.67
CA ALA A 334 -1.07 -39.41 -14.12
C ALA A 334 -2.41 -39.54 -13.37
N ILE A 335 -2.61 -38.72 -12.34
CA ILE A 335 -3.82 -38.73 -11.52
C ILE A 335 -4.90 -37.82 -12.13
N GLY A 336 -6.13 -38.34 -12.20
CA GLY A 336 -7.35 -37.68 -12.67
C GLY A 336 -7.89 -36.61 -11.71
N GLY A 337 -8.94 -35.91 -12.13
CA GLY A 337 -9.45 -34.74 -11.43
C GLY A 337 -10.37 -35.03 -10.25
N MET A 338 -10.91 -33.97 -9.66
CA MET A 338 -11.82 -34.03 -8.51
C MET A 338 -13.27 -34.34 -8.91
N SER A 339 -13.91 -35.26 -8.16
CA SER A 339 -15.36 -35.29 -8.01
C SER A 339 -15.77 -34.62 -6.71
N ALA A 340 -16.24 -33.37 -6.82
CA ALA A 340 -16.54 -32.51 -5.67
C ALA A 340 -17.94 -32.72 -5.04
N PHE A 341 -18.70 -33.74 -5.45
CA PHE A 341 -20.06 -33.95 -4.92
C PHE A 341 -20.06 -34.22 -3.41
N THR A 342 -21.03 -33.62 -2.71
CA THR A 342 -21.49 -34.08 -1.40
C THR A 342 -22.82 -34.83 -1.58
N PRO A 343 -23.04 -35.96 -0.90
CA PRO A 343 -24.22 -36.78 -1.14
C PRO A 343 -25.49 -36.01 -0.75
N GLY A 344 -26.38 -35.80 -1.72
CA GLY A 344 -27.66 -35.14 -1.49
C GLY A 344 -28.51 -35.82 -0.40
N LYS A 345 -29.40 -35.06 0.23
CA LYS A 345 -30.34 -35.62 1.23
C LYS A 345 -31.40 -36.51 0.58
N ASP A 346 -31.81 -36.17 -0.64
CA ASP A 346 -32.76 -36.93 -1.46
C ASP A 346 -32.07 -38.14 -2.14
N PRO A 347 -32.60 -39.37 -2.00
CA PRO A 347 -32.15 -40.53 -2.73
C PRO A 347 -31.99 -40.34 -4.25
N GLU A 348 -32.89 -39.62 -4.92
CA GLU A 348 -32.82 -39.43 -6.38
C GLU A 348 -31.62 -38.57 -6.78
N VAL A 349 -31.38 -37.48 -6.06
CA VAL A 349 -30.21 -36.62 -6.23
C VAL A 349 -28.92 -37.43 -6.03
N ARG A 350 -28.85 -38.25 -4.97
CA ARG A 350 -27.68 -39.12 -4.75
C ARG A 350 -27.45 -40.10 -5.89
N ALA A 351 -28.51 -40.70 -6.44
CA ALA A 351 -28.40 -41.63 -7.55
C ALA A 351 -27.84 -40.94 -8.82
N LEU A 352 -28.31 -39.73 -9.12
CA LEU A 352 -27.81 -38.92 -10.24
C LEU A 352 -26.35 -38.52 -10.05
N GLN A 353 -25.96 -38.09 -8.85
CA GLN A 353 -24.57 -37.77 -8.52
C GLN A 353 -23.68 -39.00 -8.69
N THR A 354 -24.06 -40.15 -8.13
CA THR A 354 -23.30 -41.41 -8.27
C THR A 354 -23.14 -41.82 -9.73
N LYS A 355 -24.20 -41.72 -10.54
CA LYS A 355 -24.13 -41.98 -11.98
C LYS A 355 -23.12 -41.05 -12.65
N LYS A 356 -23.13 -39.77 -12.32
CA LYS A 356 -22.20 -38.78 -12.87
C LYS A 356 -20.74 -39.07 -12.48
N VAL A 357 -20.50 -39.46 -11.23
CA VAL A 357 -19.17 -39.92 -10.78
C VAL A 357 -18.71 -41.11 -11.61
N LEU A 358 -19.54 -42.13 -11.77
CA LEU A 358 -19.18 -43.31 -12.56
C LEU A 358 -18.85 -42.95 -14.01
N GLU A 359 -19.63 -42.08 -14.64
CA GLU A 359 -19.39 -41.62 -16.01
C GLU A 359 -18.06 -40.86 -16.16
N ASP A 360 -17.81 -39.89 -15.28
CA ASP A 360 -16.61 -39.05 -15.35
C ASP A 360 -15.35 -39.85 -14.99
N LYS A 361 -15.41 -40.71 -13.98
CA LYS A 361 -14.27 -41.55 -13.56
C LYS A 361 -13.95 -42.66 -14.55
N SER A 362 -14.97 -43.25 -15.17
CA SER A 362 -14.75 -44.19 -16.29
C SER A 362 -14.10 -43.49 -17.49
N ASN A 363 -14.41 -42.20 -17.72
CA ASN A 363 -13.76 -41.43 -18.77
C ASN A 363 -12.29 -41.13 -18.45
N GLU A 364 -11.97 -40.75 -17.20
CA GLU A 364 -10.58 -40.56 -16.75
C GLU A 364 -9.74 -41.83 -16.94
N PHE A 365 -10.26 -42.99 -16.54
CA PHE A 365 -9.59 -44.27 -16.76
C PHE A 365 -9.36 -44.57 -18.26
N LYS A 366 -10.35 -44.30 -19.12
CA LYS A 366 -10.22 -44.47 -20.58
C LYS A 366 -9.17 -43.55 -21.21
N LEU A 367 -8.95 -42.37 -20.64
CA LEU A 367 -7.90 -41.43 -21.08
C LEU A 367 -6.50 -41.88 -20.63
N GLY A 368 -6.41 -42.89 -19.78
CA GLY A 368 -5.15 -43.46 -19.29
C GLY A 368 -4.76 -43.02 -17.89
N HIS A 369 -5.60 -42.32 -17.13
CA HIS A 369 -5.24 -41.96 -15.75
C HIS A 369 -5.04 -43.20 -14.87
N ASP A 370 -4.09 -43.13 -13.93
CA ASP A 370 -3.81 -44.20 -12.95
C ASP A 370 -4.81 -44.22 -11.79
N GLY A 371 -5.41 -43.06 -11.52
CA GLY A 371 -6.35 -42.87 -10.44
C GLY A 371 -7.10 -41.56 -10.53
N CYS A 372 -7.85 -41.21 -9.49
CA CYS A 372 -8.70 -40.02 -9.46
C CYS A 372 -8.93 -39.47 -8.05
N TRP A 373 -9.55 -38.29 -7.96
CA TRP A 373 -9.92 -37.65 -6.69
C TRP A 373 -11.42 -37.67 -6.39
N VAL A 374 -11.74 -37.78 -5.10
CA VAL A 374 -13.07 -37.57 -4.52
C VAL A 374 -13.00 -36.67 -3.28
N SER A 375 -14.03 -35.87 -3.03
CA SER A 375 -14.08 -34.97 -1.86
C SER A 375 -14.87 -35.53 -0.67
N HIS A 376 -15.62 -36.64 -0.87
CA HIS A 376 -16.50 -37.19 0.17
C HIS A 376 -16.41 -38.73 0.24
N PRO A 377 -16.36 -39.35 1.44
CA PRO A 377 -16.20 -40.80 1.59
C PRO A 377 -17.24 -41.65 0.87
N TYR A 378 -18.47 -41.15 0.71
CA TYR A 378 -19.56 -41.82 -0.01
C TYR A 378 -19.19 -42.19 -1.47
N PHE A 379 -18.38 -41.38 -2.15
CA PHE A 379 -18.04 -41.59 -3.55
C PHE A 379 -16.79 -42.45 -3.77
N ILE A 380 -16.13 -42.90 -2.69
CA ILE A 380 -14.95 -43.77 -2.78
C ILE A 380 -15.29 -45.07 -3.52
N GLY A 381 -16.32 -45.79 -3.06
CA GLY A 381 -16.73 -47.06 -3.66
C GLY A 381 -17.08 -46.93 -5.15
N PRO A 382 -17.98 -46.00 -5.55
CA PRO A 382 -18.27 -45.72 -6.95
C PRO A 382 -17.04 -45.39 -7.79
N ALA A 383 -16.13 -44.53 -7.30
CA ALA A 383 -14.92 -44.19 -8.04
C ALA A 383 -13.97 -45.40 -8.18
N MET A 384 -13.84 -46.23 -7.14
CA MET A 384 -12.98 -47.41 -7.13
C MET A 384 -13.41 -48.44 -8.20
N GLN A 385 -14.72 -48.55 -8.46
CA GLN A 385 -15.26 -49.44 -9.50
C GLN A 385 -14.79 -49.06 -10.92
N CYS A 386 -14.47 -47.79 -11.16
CA CYS A 386 -14.01 -47.31 -12.47
C CYS A 386 -12.53 -47.61 -12.75
N PHE A 387 -11.74 -47.97 -11.74
CA PHE A 387 -10.30 -48.21 -11.84
C PHE A 387 -9.96 -49.67 -11.47
N PRO A 388 -10.14 -50.63 -12.40
CA PRO A 388 -9.95 -52.06 -12.13
C PRO A 388 -8.47 -52.48 -12.02
N LYS A 389 -7.55 -51.68 -12.54
CA LYS A 389 -6.10 -51.92 -12.46
C LYS A 389 -5.50 -51.15 -11.29
N SER A 390 -4.32 -51.59 -10.81
CA SER A 390 -3.58 -50.86 -9.76
C SER A 390 -3.04 -49.52 -10.24
N ASN A 391 -2.64 -49.44 -11.51
CA ASN A 391 -2.23 -48.26 -12.26
C ASN A 391 -2.25 -48.61 -13.77
N GLN A 392 -1.92 -47.64 -14.63
CA GLN A 392 -1.89 -47.73 -16.08
C GLN A 392 -0.62 -47.08 -16.68
N VAL A 393 0.50 -47.04 -15.95
CA VAL A 393 1.75 -46.39 -16.41
C VAL A 393 2.24 -46.93 -17.76
N GLU A 394 1.87 -48.17 -18.11
CA GLU A 394 2.16 -48.77 -19.42
C GLU A 394 1.35 -48.20 -20.59
N PHE A 395 0.28 -47.44 -20.32
CA PHE A 395 -0.59 -46.86 -21.34
C PHE A 395 0.07 -45.63 -21.97
N ILE A 396 0.44 -45.72 -23.25
CA ILE A 396 0.96 -44.59 -24.02
C ILE A 396 0.12 -44.45 -25.27
N ASP A 397 -0.34 -43.23 -25.58
CA ASP A 397 -1.04 -42.93 -26.83
C ASP A 397 -0.03 -42.38 -27.84
N ASP A 398 0.60 -43.28 -28.60
CA ASP A 398 1.60 -42.92 -29.62
C ASP A 398 1.03 -42.05 -30.76
N ASN A 399 -0.28 -41.98 -30.91
CA ASN A 399 -0.93 -41.13 -31.91
C ASN A 399 -1.23 -39.71 -31.40
N PHE A 400 -0.98 -39.44 -30.12
CA PHE A 400 -1.23 -38.12 -29.54
C PHE A 400 -0.17 -37.10 -30.00
N SER A 401 -0.63 -35.92 -30.44
CA SER A 401 0.25 -34.84 -30.90
C SER A 401 1.21 -34.39 -29.78
N ALA A 402 2.50 -34.24 -30.12
CA ALA A 402 3.49 -33.64 -29.22
C ALA A 402 3.21 -32.15 -28.91
N HIS A 403 2.44 -31.48 -29.77
CA HIS A 403 2.07 -30.07 -29.65
C HIS A 403 0.55 -29.91 -29.73
N PRO A 404 -0.20 -30.40 -28.74
CA PRO A 404 -1.66 -30.29 -28.76
C PRO A 404 -2.11 -28.85 -28.50
N GLN A 405 -3.31 -28.48 -28.93
CA GLN A 405 -3.90 -27.18 -28.59
C GLN A 405 -4.39 -27.21 -27.13
N LEU A 406 -3.85 -26.30 -26.31
CA LEU A 406 -4.11 -26.20 -24.87
C LEU A 406 -4.80 -24.90 -24.46
N ILE A 407 -4.93 -23.94 -25.38
CA ILE A 407 -5.54 -22.64 -25.11
C ILE A 407 -7.06 -22.76 -25.13
N MET A 408 -7.73 -22.20 -24.11
CA MET A 408 -9.18 -22.16 -23.98
C MET A 408 -9.86 -21.47 -25.17
N GLU A 409 -11.00 -22.01 -25.61
CA GLU A 409 -11.90 -21.28 -26.53
C GLU A 409 -12.92 -20.44 -25.76
N GLY A 410 -13.14 -19.21 -26.23
CA GLY A 410 -14.14 -18.31 -25.67
C GLY A 410 -15.56 -18.56 -26.19
N SER A 411 -15.87 -19.74 -26.74
CA SER A 411 -17.20 -20.06 -27.27
C SER A 411 -18.07 -20.78 -26.22
N GLY A 412 -19.35 -20.42 -26.16
CA GLY A 412 -20.34 -21.04 -25.28
C GLY A 412 -21.27 -20.00 -24.66
N PRO A 413 -22.32 -20.45 -23.96
CA PRO A 413 -23.31 -19.56 -23.37
C PRO A 413 -22.72 -18.77 -22.20
N ARG A 414 -23.20 -17.55 -22.02
CA ARG A 414 -22.92 -16.71 -20.85
C ARG A 414 -24.25 -16.25 -20.28
N THR A 415 -24.71 -16.90 -19.22
CA THR A 415 -26.10 -16.77 -18.77
C THR A 415 -26.23 -15.99 -17.47
N LEU A 416 -27.40 -15.39 -17.24
CA LEU A 416 -27.73 -14.81 -15.95
C LEU A 416 -27.74 -15.88 -14.84
N GLY A 417 -28.11 -17.12 -15.18
CA GLY A 417 -28.04 -18.27 -14.28
C GLY A 417 -26.61 -18.55 -13.81
N GLY A 418 -25.65 -18.63 -14.74
CA GLY A 418 -24.23 -18.82 -14.44
C GLY A 418 -23.65 -17.70 -13.56
N LEU A 419 -24.01 -16.45 -13.85
CA LEU A 419 -23.64 -15.30 -13.03
C LEU A 419 -24.13 -15.43 -11.59
N LYS A 420 -25.42 -15.77 -11.39
CA LYS A 420 -26.00 -15.97 -10.06
C LYS A 420 -25.35 -17.12 -9.31
N THR A 421 -25.08 -18.25 -9.97
CA THR A 421 -24.40 -19.38 -9.35
C THR A 421 -23.02 -18.99 -8.82
N ASN A 422 -22.24 -18.19 -9.56
CA ASN A 422 -20.95 -17.70 -9.08
C ASN A 422 -21.08 -16.81 -7.83
N ILE A 423 -22.11 -15.96 -7.78
CA ILE A 423 -22.39 -15.08 -6.64
C ILE A 423 -22.84 -15.87 -5.41
N GLN A 424 -23.78 -16.82 -5.56
CA GLN A 424 -24.29 -17.65 -4.47
C GLN A 424 -23.16 -18.48 -3.82
N VAL A 425 -22.32 -19.09 -4.65
CA VAL A 425 -21.15 -19.85 -4.20
C VAL A 425 -20.16 -18.97 -3.46
N ALA A 426 -19.91 -17.75 -3.95
CA ALA A 426 -19.04 -16.80 -3.26
C ALA A 426 -19.57 -16.41 -1.88
N ILE A 427 -20.88 -16.14 -1.76
CA ILE A 427 -21.52 -15.85 -0.47
C ILE A 427 -21.34 -17.04 0.48
N ALA A 428 -21.68 -18.26 0.04
CA ALA A 428 -21.56 -19.47 0.86
C ALA A 428 -20.11 -19.72 1.34
N TYR A 429 -19.14 -19.60 0.43
CA TYR A 429 -17.72 -19.78 0.75
C TYR A 429 -17.21 -18.73 1.75
N LEU A 430 -17.53 -17.44 1.54
CA LEU A 430 -17.08 -16.36 2.41
C LEU A 430 -17.71 -16.39 3.81
N ILE A 431 -18.94 -16.93 3.93
CA ILE A 431 -19.54 -17.26 5.24
C ILE A 431 -18.69 -18.32 5.94
N GLY A 432 -18.37 -19.42 5.26
CA GLY A 432 -17.50 -20.48 5.81
C GLY A 432 -16.13 -19.96 6.23
N LEU A 433 -15.50 -19.16 5.36
CA LEU A 433 -14.20 -18.54 5.64
C LEU A 433 -14.24 -17.64 6.87
N SER A 434 -15.32 -16.89 7.08
CA SER A 434 -15.52 -16.08 8.29
C SER A 434 -15.63 -16.93 9.56
N LYS A 435 -16.13 -18.18 9.43
CA LYS A 435 -16.22 -19.17 10.52
C LYS A 435 -14.97 -20.04 10.69
N GLY A 436 -13.90 -19.78 9.93
CA GLY A 436 -12.66 -20.54 10.05
C GLY A 436 -12.55 -21.75 9.10
N LEU A 437 -13.54 -21.95 8.22
CA LEU A 437 -13.63 -23.08 7.29
C LEU A 437 -13.09 -22.68 5.92
N GLY A 438 -12.19 -23.49 5.35
CA GLY A 438 -11.73 -23.31 3.96
C GLY A 438 -12.46 -24.17 2.94
N CYS A 439 -13.43 -24.97 3.39
CA CYS A 439 -14.17 -25.92 2.58
C CYS A 439 -15.63 -25.91 3.04
N VAL A 440 -16.57 -25.67 2.14
CA VAL A 440 -18.00 -25.54 2.47
C VAL A 440 -18.87 -26.45 1.61
N ALA A 441 -19.85 -27.10 2.24
CA ALA A 441 -20.87 -27.82 1.50
C ALA A 441 -21.97 -26.84 1.06
N HIS A 442 -22.14 -26.64 -0.24
CA HIS A 442 -23.18 -25.79 -0.81
C HIS A 442 -23.77 -26.45 -2.07
N ASN A 443 -25.10 -26.48 -2.19
CA ASN A 443 -25.81 -27.09 -3.32
C ASN A 443 -25.35 -28.52 -3.68
N ASN A 444 -25.10 -29.34 -2.66
CA ASN A 444 -24.60 -30.71 -2.78
C ASN A 444 -23.21 -30.82 -3.46
N MET A 445 -22.40 -29.75 -3.40
CA MET A 445 -21.01 -29.69 -3.82
C MET A 445 -20.14 -29.31 -2.61
N MET A 446 -18.90 -29.77 -2.61
CA MET A 446 -17.87 -29.35 -1.67
C MET A 446 -17.02 -28.28 -2.34
N GLU A 447 -17.14 -27.05 -1.89
CA GLU A 447 -16.50 -25.88 -2.49
C GLU A 447 -15.30 -25.44 -1.67
N ASP A 448 -14.15 -25.31 -2.33
CA ASP A 448 -12.87 -24.86 -1.76
C ASP A 448 -12.48 -23.49 -2.35
N LEU A 449 -11.26 -23.03 -2.06
CA LEU A 449 -10.77 -21.75 -2.56
C LEU A 449 -10.76 -21.68 -4.10
N ALA A 450 -10.39 -22.77 -4.79
CA ALA A 450 -10.37 -22.80 -6.25
C ALA A 450 -11.75 -22.49 -6.85
N THR A 451 -12.85 -22.93 -6.21
CA THR A 451 -14.20 -22.57 -6.63
C THR A 451 -14.45 -21.06 -6.52
N LEU A 452 -14.07 -20.42 -5.41
CA LEU A 452 -14.19 -18.96 -5.26
C LEU A 452 -13.34 -18.23 -6.32
N GLU A 453 -12.12 -18.71 -6.57
CA GLU A 453 -11.18 -18.13 -7.54
C GLU A 453 -11.75 -18.11 -8.97
N ILE A 454 -12.25 -19.26 -9.46
CA ILE A 454 -12.87 -19.32 -10.78
C ILE A 454 -14.14 -18.45 -10.84
N SER A 455 -14.97 -18.46 -9.80
CA SER A 455 -16.20 -17.67 -9.76
C SER A 455 -15.90 -16.17 -9.86
N ARG A 456 -14.93 -15.65 -9.12
CA ARG A 456 -14.57 -14.23 -9.22
C ARG A 456 -13.89 -13.90 -10.55
N ALA A 457 -13.04 -14.78 -11.08
CA ALA A 457 -12.26 -14.49 -12.28
C ALA A 457 -13.16 -14.45 -13.51
N GLN A 458 -14.14 -15.35 -13.59
CA GLN A 458 -15.15 -15.36 -14.65
C GLN A 458 -15.99 -14.08 -14.63
N VAL A 459 -16.53 -13.70 -13.47
CA VAL A 459 -17.35 -12.48 -13.36
C VAL A 459 -16.52 -11.22 -13.60
N TRP A 460 -15.28 -11.18 -13.10
CA TRP A 460 -14.35 -10.09 -13.39
C TRP A 460 -14.11 -9.95 -14.90
N GLN A 461 -13.86 -11.07 -15.60
CA GLN A 461 -13.62 -11.05 -17.04
C GLN A 461 -14.86 -10.56 -17.80
N TRP A 462 -16.06 -10.99 -17.41
CA TRP A 462 -17.30 -10.53 -18.03
C TRP A 462 -17.55 -9.04 -17.80
N ASN A 463 -17.29 -8.54 -16.59
CA ASN A 463 -17.37 -7.11 -16.26
C ASN A 463 -16.35 -6.29 -17.06
N HIS A 464 -15.09 -6.76 -17.11
CA HIS A 464 -13.99 -6.07 -17.78
C HIS A 464 -14.26 -5.83 -19.28
N TYR A 465 -14.90 -6.79 -19.95
CA TYR A 465 -15.26 -6.68 -21.37
C TYR A 465 -16.69 -6.19 -21.63
N ASN A 466 -17.45 -5.82 -20.59
CA ASN A 466 -18.88 -5.48 -20.69
C ASN A 466 -19.66 -6.54 -21.49
N VAL A 467 -19.48 -7.81 -21.14
CA VAL A 467 -20.13 -8.92 -21.83
C VAL A 467 -21.65 -8.78 -21.75
N THR A 468 -22.31 -8.89 -22.90
CA THR A 468 -23.76 -9.10 -22.97
C THR A 468 -24.04 -10.58 -22.75
N LEU A 469 -24.82 -10.91 -21.72
CA LEU A 469 -25.33 -12.25 -21.46
C LEU A 469 -26.28 -12.68 -22.59
N ASP A 470 -26.49 -13.98 -22.74
CA ASP A 470 -27.35 -14.56 -23.77
C ASP A 470 -28.80 -14.03 -23.69
N GLU A 471 -29.25 -13.64 -22.49
CA GLU A 471 -30.56 -13.02 -22.26
C GLU A 471 -30.62 -11.51 -22.58
N GLY A 472 -29.53 -10.89 -23.02
CA GLY A 472 -29.45 -9.48 -23.46
C GLY A 472 -28.96 -8.48 -22.40
N THR A 473 -28.73 -8.93 -21.16
CA THR A 473 -28.26 -8.07 -20.06
C THR A 473 -26.74 -7.89 -20.10
N VAL A 474 -26.24 -6.66 -19.99
CA VAL A 474 -24.80 -6.38 -19.91
C VAL A 474 -24.29 -6.57 -18.48
N VAL A 475 -23.20 -7.33 -18.32
CA VAL A 475 -22.51 -7.48 -17.04
C VAL A 475 -21.74 -6.20 -16.72
N ASN A 476 -22.11 -5.54 -15.62
CA ASN A 476 -21.42 -4.38 -15.08
C ASN A 476 -21.46 -4.37 -13.53
N ASP A 477 -20.71 -3.46 -12.92
CA ASP A 477 -20.65 -3.25 -11.47
C ASP A 477 -22.02 -3.12 -10.78
N ALA A 478 -22.98 -2.45 -11.43
CA ALA A 478 -24.31 -2.22 -10.85
C ALA A 478 -25.10 -3.53 -10.79
N LEU A 479 -25.12 -4.29 -11.89
CA LEU A 479 -25.77 -5.61 -11.94
C LEU A 479 -25.15 -6.57 -10.91
N ILE A 480 -23.81 -6.61 -10.82
CA ILE A 480 -23.12 -7.50 -9.88
C ILE A 480 -23.53 -7.17 -8.43
N LYS A 481 -23.55 -5.89 -8.05
CA LYS A 481 -23.95 -5.45 -6.71
C LYS A 481 -25.43 -5.73 -6.44
N GLU A 482 -26.31 -5.48 -7.40
CA GLU A 482 -27.73 -5.83 -7.29
C GLU A 482 -27.93 -7.33 -7.05
N LEU A 483 -27.22 -8.17 -7.81
CA LEU A 483 -27.32 -9.62 -7.65
C LEU A 483 -26.77 -10.09 -6.31
N PHE A 484 -25.66 -9.55 -5.79
CA PHE A 484 -25.22 -9.88 -4.43
C PHE A 484 -26.28 -9.53 -3.37
N GLN A 485 -26.98 -8.40 -3.52
CA GLN A 485 -28.06 -8.03 -2.61
C GLN A 485 -29.27 -8.97 -2.72
N LYS A 486 -29.60 -9.41 -3.93
CA LYS A 486 -30.74 -10.30 -4.16
C LYS A 486 -30.46 -11.74 -3.75
N GLU A 487 -29.28 -12.25 -4.07
CA GLU A 487 -28.89 -13.63 -3.83
C GLU A 487 -28.50 -13.89 -2.36
N GLN A 488 -28.37 -12.86 -1.51
CA GLN A 488 -28.22 -13.04 -0.06
C GLN A 488 -29.54 -13.37 0.65
N GLU A 489 -30.70 -13.00 0.08
CA GLU A 489 -32.02 -13.15 0.72
C GLU A 489 -32.34 -14.61 1.13
N PRO A 490 -32.07 -15.64 0.31
CA PRO A 490 -32.30 -17.03 0.73
C PRO A 490 -31.50 -17.43 1.98
N PHE A 491 -30.26 -16.94 2.11
CA PHE A 491 -29.42 -17.19 3.30
C PHE A 491 -29.99 -16.48 4.53
N LEU A 492 -30.50 -15.25 4.37
CA LEU A 492 -31.14 -14.51 5.45
C LEU A 492 -32.40 -15.23 5.94
N VAL A 493 -33.24 -15.71 5.02
CA VAL A 493 -34.44 -16.50 5.34
C VAL A 493 -34.09 -17.79 6.07
N GLU A 494 -33.04 -18.50 5.65
CA GLU A 494 -32.55 -19.71 6.34
C GLU A 494 -32.13 -19.41 7.79
N ILE A 495 -31.38 -18.32 8.02
CA ILE A 495 -30.94 -17.90 9.36
C ILE A 495 -32.14 -17.54 10.25
N LEU A 496 -33.08 -16.75 9.73
CA LEU A 496 -34.25 -16.29 10.50
C LEU A 496 -35.18 -17.45 10.89
N ASN A 497 -35.37 -18.42 9.99
CA ASN A 497 -36.21 -19.60 10.20
C ASN A 497 -35.54 -20.70 11.03
N ASN A 498 -34.25 -20.61 11.32
CA ASN A 498 -33.56 -21.62 12.11
C ASN A 498 -33.99 -21.55 13.58
N GLN A 499 -34.83 -22.50 14.00
CA GLN A 499 -35.37 -22.59 15.37
C GLN A 499 -34.34 -23.04 16.41
N THR A 500 -33.18 -23.55 15.98
CA THR A 500 -32.12 -24.01 16.89
C THR A 500 -31.20 -22.90 17.37
N LEU A 501 -31.23 -21.73 16.70
CA LEU A 501 -30.41 -20.57 17.05
C LEU A 501 -31.19 -19.62 17.96
N SER A 502 -30.53 -19.15 19.03
CA SER A 502 -31.00 -18.02 19.82
C SER A 502 -30.97 -16.72 19.02
N ASP A 503 -31.71 -15.69 19.47
CA ASP A 503 -31.72 -14.38 18.80
C ASP A 503 -30.32 -13.76 18.69
N LYS A 504 -29.47 -13.97 19.70
CA LYS A 504 -28.08 -13.50 19.69
C LYS A 504 -27.25 -14.21 18.62
N GLU A 505 -27.42 -15.51 18.45
CA GLU A 505 -26.72 -16.29 17.41
C GLU A 505 -27.22 -15.92 16.02
N LYS A 506 -28.53 -15.72 15.84
CA LYS A 506 -29.10 -15.20 14.58
C LYS A 506 -28.49 -13.86 14.20
N MET A 507 -28.36 -12.92 15.13
CA MET A 507 -27.72 -11.63 14.87
C MET A 507 -26.25 -11.78 14.47
N SER A 508 -25.52 -12.71 15.09
CA SER A 508 -24.14 -13.02 14.71
C SER A 508 -24.04 -13.61 13.30
N GLU A 509 -24.92 -14.54 12.96
CA GLU A 509 -25.00 -15.16 11.62
C GLU A 509 -25.37 -14.13 10.54
N ILE A 510 -26.33 -13.23 10.82
CA ILE A 510 -26.68 -12.12 9.93
C ILE A 510 -25.49 -11.18 9.73
N HIS A 511 -24.71 -10.90 10.78
CA HIS A 511 -23.51 -10.09 10.65
C HIS A 511 -22.47 -10.75 9.72
N ILE A 512 -22.27 -12.06 9.86
CA ILE A 512 -21.39 -12.84 8.98
C ILE A 512 -21.89 -12.82 7.54
N LEU A 513 -23.19 -13.02 7.30
CA LEU A 513 -23.80 -12.94 5.97
C LEU A 513 -23.57 -11.58 5.32
N ASN A 514 -23.90 -10.49 6.03
CA ASN A 514 -23.73 -9.14 5.53
C ASN A 514 -22.26 -8.83 5.18
N LYS A 515 -21.32 -9.33 6.00
CA LYS A 515 -19.89 -9.22 5.71
C LYS A 515 -19.50 -10.02 4.47
N ALA A 516 -19.95 -11.27 4.36
CA ALA A 516 -19.66 -12.14 3.21
C ALA A 516 -20.20 -11.55 1.90
N THR A 517 -21.42 -11.01 1.91
CA THR A 517 -22.01 -10.31 0.76
C THR A 517 -21.17 -9.11 0.35
N LEU A 518 -20.78 -8.26 1.30
CA LEU A 518 -19.96 -7.09 1.04
C LEU A 518 -18.57 -7.45 0.51
N ASP A 519 -17.92 -8.42 1.14
CA ASP A 519 -16.62 -8.94 0.72
C ASP A 519 -16.72 -9.49 -0.72
N GLY A 520 -17.76 -10.25 -1.02
CA GLY A 520 -18.04 -10.75 -2.37
C GLY A 520 -18.20 -9.64 -3.40
N MET A 521 -18.98 -8.59 -3.10
CA MET A 521 -19.12 -7.42 -3.98
C MET A 521 -17.77 -6.79 -4.30
N ILE A 522 -16.90 -6.64 -3.30
CA ILE A 522 -15.57 -6.02 -3.46
C ILE A 522 -14.68 -6.89 -4.34
N LEU A 523 -14.65 -8.20 -4.08
CA LEU A 523 -13.85 -9.14 -4.86
C LEU A 523 -14.26 -9.17 -6.34
N PHE A 524 -15.57 -9.15 -6.62
CA PHE A 524 -16.12 -9.34 -7.96
C PHE A 524 -16.16 -8.05 -8.79
N THR A 525 -16.06 -6.88 -8.15
CA THR A 525 -16.01 -5.55 -8.82
C THR A 525 -14.62 -4.90 -8.74
N SER A 526 -13.58 -5.67 -8.40
CA SER A 526 -12.21 -5.18 -8.39
C SER A 526 -11.77 -4.74 -9.80
N THR A 527 -11.07 -3.61 -9.89
CA THR A 527 -10.53 -3.10 -11.17
C THR A 527 -9.40 -3.97 -11.73
N THR A 528 -8.67 -4.66 -10.84
CA THR A 528 -7.59 -5.58 -11.19
C THR A 528 -7.98 -7.02 -10.81
N LEU A 529 -7.58 -7.98 -11.64
CA LEU A 529 -7.65 -9.40 -11.30
C LEU A 529 -6.36 -9.83 -10.61
N GLU A 530 -6.38 -9.85 -9.27
CA GLU A 530 -5.23 -10.31 -8.48
C GLU A 530 -4.85 -11.76 -8.80
N PRO A 531 -3.55 -12.13 -8.81
CA PRO A 531 -3.12 -13.46 -9.23
C PRO A 531 -3.69 -14.61 -8.40
N PHE A 532 -3.85 -14.40 -7.09
CA PHE A 532 -4.54 -15.27 -6.13
C PHE A 532 -5.02 -14.40 -4.96
N LEU A 533 -6.22 -14.66 -4.44
CA LEU A 533 -6.78 -13.98 -3.26
C LEU A 533 -5.94 -14.16 -2.01
N THR A 534 -5.18 -15.25 -1.94
CA THR A 534 -4.32 -15.59 -0.80
C THR A 534 -2.92 -14.98 -0.88
N THR A 535 -2.57 -14.30 -1.99
CA THR A 535 -1.34 -13.47 -2.10
C THR A 535 -1.59 -12.01 -1.76
N THR A 536 -2.60 -11.45 -2.43
CA THR A 536 -3.03 -10.06 -2.34
C THR A 536 -4.54 -10.12 -2.50
N SER A 537 -5.27 -10.04 -1.39
CA SER A 537 -6.72 -10.02 -1.47
C SER A 537 -7.20 -8.59 -1.68
N PRO A 538 -8.14 -8.32 -2.62
CA PRO A 538 -8.91 -7.10 -2.58
C PRO A 538 -9.61 -6.90 -1.23
N LEU A 539 -9.74 -7.96 -0.39
CA LEU A 539 -10.21 -7.94 1.02
C LEU A 539 -9.14 -7.70 2.08
N GLU A 540 -7.85 -7.82 1.77
CA GLU A 540 -6.77 -7.29 2.61
C GLU A 540 -6.54 -5.83 2.27
N ILE A 541 -6.57 -5.57 0.96
CA ILE A 541 -6.85 -4.27 0.43
C ILE A 541 -8.17 -3.80 1.05
N SER A 542 -9.25 -4.57 1.28
CA SER A 542 -10.53 -4.14 1.90
C SER A 542 -10.60 -4.18 3.44
N SER A 543 -9.80 -4.96 4.14
CA SER A 543 -9.54 -4.74 5.55
C SER A 543 -8.74 -3.44 5.72
N THR A 544 -8.09 -3.00 4.65
CA THR A 544 -7.59 -1.63 4.45
C THR A 544 -8.40 -0.76 3.46
N HIS A 545 -9.54 -1.16 2.86
CA HIS A 545 -10.21 -0.46 1.70
C HIS A 545 -11.74 -0.57 1.74
N THR A 546 -12.34 -1.47 2.49
CA THR A 546 -13.60 -1.18 3.20
C THR A 546 -13.26 -0.39 4.44
N TYR A 547 -12.14 -0.66 5.13
CA TYR A 547 -11.63 0.32 6.07
C TYR A 547 -11.21 1.61 5.35
N ASN A 548 -10.54 1.64 4.19
CA ASN A 548 -10.26 2.90 3.44
C ASN A 548 -11.30 3.36 2.38
N ARG A 549 -12.43 2.69 2.10
CA ARG A 549 -13.58 3.28 1.34
C ARG A 549 -14.70 3.63 2.29
N ARG A 550 -14.97 2.82 3.33
CA ARG A 550 -15.77 3.34 4.45
C ARG A 550 -14.97 4.40 5.19
N ASN A 551 -13.65 4.29 5.44
CA ASN A 551 -12.85 5.46 5.86
C ASN A 551 -12.68 6.46 4.74
N ARG A 552 -12.54 6.21 3.43
CA ARG A 552 -12.48 7.38 2.51
C ARG A 552 -13.81 8.07 2.33
N MET A 553 -14.93 7.37 2.46
CA MET A 553 -16.27 7.99 2.49
C MET A 553 -16.51 8.65 3.85
N ASP A 554 -16.18 8.01 4.97
CA ASP A 554 -16.25 8.56 6.34
C ASP A 554 -15.19 9.64 6.58
N GLU A 555 -14.02 9.57 5.97
CA GLU A 555 -12.96 10.60 5.94
C GLU A 555 -13.34 11.70 4.98
N ALA A 556 -13.99 11.41 3.84
CA ALA A 556 -14.57 12.45 2.99
C ALA A 556 -15.66 13.17 3.78
N THR A 557 -16.56 12.45 4.45
CA THR A 557 -17.60 13.02 5.32
C THR A 557 -16.99 13.75 6.53
N LYS A 558 -15.91 13.25 7.14
CA LYS A 558 -15.19 13.91 8.24
C LYS A 558 -14.49 15.17 7.76
N LEU A 559 -13.87 15.12 6.59
CA LEU A 559 -13.18 16.26 5.97
C LEU A 559 -14.19 17.32 5.51
N GLU A 560 -15.33 16.90 4.95
CA GLU A 560 -16.49 17.74 4.65
C GLU A 560 -17.03 18.39 5.92
N THR A 561 -17.28 17.60 6.97
CA THR A 561 -17.72 18.09 8.28
C THR A 561 -16.70 19.03 8.90
N LEU A 562 -15.40 18.74 8.77
CA LEU A 562 -14.32 19.60 9.25
C LEU A 562 -14.36 20.93 8.50
N TRP A 563 -14.42 20.92 7.17
CA TRP A 563 -14.51 22.13 6.34
C TRP A 563 -15.77 22.96 6.62
N GLU A 564 -16.90 22.32 6.94
CA GLU A 564 -18.14 22.99 7.26
C GLU A 564 -18.17 23.57 8.69
N LYS A 565 -17.68 22.83 9.67
CA LYS A 565 -17.87 23.13 11.10
C LYS A 565 -16.69 23.82 11.76
N ASP A 566 -15.47 23.58 11.29
CA ASP A 566 -14.28 24.18 11.88
C ASP A 566 -14.18 25.66 11.50
N LYS A 567 -13.97 26.51 12.52
CA LYS A 567 -13.82 27.95 12.35
C LYS A 567 -12.66 28.31 11.43
N ARG A 568 -11.61 27.48 11.35
CA ARG A 568 -10.45 27.66 10.47
C ARG A 568 -10.84 27.80 9.00
N TRP A 569 -11.91 27.12 8.56
CA TRP A 569 -12.30 27.05 7.15
C TRP A 569 -13.44 28.01 6.79
N ARG A 570 -13.94 28.81 7.74
CA ARG A 570 -15.00 29.77 7.50
C ARG A 570 -14.58 30.80 6.44
N GLY A 571 -15.38 30.92 5.38
CA GLY A 571 -15.13 31.87 4.28
C GLY A 571 -14.01 31.44 3.33
N ILE A 572 -13.67 30.15 3.32
CA ILE A 572 -12.75 29.52 2.36
C ILE A 572 -13.54 28.63 1.41
N THR A 573 -13.46 28.92 0.11
CA THR A 573 -14.08 28.17 -0.98
C THR A 573 -13.10 27.16 -1.56
N ARG A 574 -13.63 25.97 -1.92
CA ARG A 574 -12.93 24.93 -2.66
C ARG A 574 -13.78 24.55 -3.87
N ASP A 575 -13.21 24.66 -5.06
CA ASP A 575 -13.88 24.26 -6.31
C ASP A 575 -13.72 22.74 -6.58
N TYR A 576 -13.31 21.99 -5.55
CA TYR A 576 -13.11 20.55 -5.56
C TYR A 576 -13.66 19.92 -4.28
N SER A 577 -13.95 18.62 -4.35
CA SER A 577 -14.55 17.85 -3.27
C SER A 577 -13.52 17.21 -2.33
N PRO A 578 -13.90 16.89 -1.07
CA PRO A 578 -13.10 16.05 -0.18
C PRO A 578 -12.69 14.71 -0.82
N ALA A 579 -13.55 14.13 -1.65
CA ALA A 579 -13.29 12.88 -2.36
C ALA A 579 -12.12 13.03 -3.36
N GLU A 580 -12.02 14.16 -4.05
CA GLU A 580 -10.90 14.46 -4.95
C GLU A 580 -9.58 14.63 -4.18
N VAL A 581 -9.61 15.27 -3.02
CA VAL A 581 -8.43 15.36 -2.12
C VAL A 581 -7.94 13.96 -1.75
N LEU A 582 -8.84 13.10 -1.28
CA LEU A 582 -8.51 11.73 -0.85
C LEU A 582 -8.12 10.80 -2.01
N LYS A 583 -8.49 11.15 -3.23
CA LYS A 583 -8.03 10.47 -4.45
C LYS A 583 -6.56 10.80 -4.75
N LEU A 584 -6.13 12.03 -4.47
CA LEU A 584 -4.76 12.51 -4.72
C LEU A 584 -3.78 12.24 -3.57
N ARG A 585 -4.27 11.96 -2.35
CA ARG A 585 -3.47 11.77 -1.12
C ARG A 585 -2.57 10.52 -1.10
N GLY A 586 -2.76 9.57 -2.02
CA GLY A 586 -2.01 8.31 -2.02
C GLY A 586 -2.34 7.41 -0.83
N SER A 587 -1.55 6.34 -0.63
CA SER A 587 -1.79 5.33 0.42
C SER A 587 -0.98 5.54 1.71
N TYR A 588 0.00 6.44 1.70
CA TYR A 588 0.87 6.74 2.83
C TYR A 588 0.63 8.17 3.31
N ARG A 589 0.25 8.32 4.58
CA ARG A 589 0.18 9.64 5.21
C ARG A 589 1.54 9.98 5.81
N VAL A 590 2.21 10.95 5.20
CA VAL A 590 3.41 11.55 5.77
C VAL A 590 2.96 12.68 6.67
N GLU A 591 3.30 12.64 7.95
CA GLU A 591 2.98 13.71 8.88
C GLU A 591 3.96 14.88 8.67
N HIS A 592 3.41 16.09 8.54
CA HIS A 592 4.17 17.33 8.34
C HIS A 592 4.11 18.19 9.60
N SER A 593 4.64 17.69 10.71
CA SER A 593 4.44 18.26 12.05
C SER A 593 4.82 19.74 12.16
N LEU A 594 5.95 20.16 11.56
CA LEU A 594 6.39 21.57 11.61
C LEU A 594 5.43 22.51 10.87
N ALA A 595 4.94 22.09 9.69
CA ALA A 595 3.97 22.87 8.94
C ALA A 595 2.62 22.95 9.67
N ARG A 596 2.16 21.84 10.28
CA ARG A 596 0.92 21.82 11.07
C ARG A 596 1.02 22.76 12.28
N LEU A 597 2.02 22.55 13.14
CA LEU A 597 2.23 23.35 14.35
C LEU A 597 2.41 24.83 14.01
N GLY A 598 3.24 25.14 13.00
CA GLY A 598 3.43 26.50 12.53
C GLY A 598 2.14 27.13 12.01
N ALA A 599 1.37 26.44 11.17
CA ALA A 599 0.12 26.98 10.62
C ALA A 599 -0.95 27.20 11.69
N GLU A 600 -1.09 26.27 12.63
CA GLU A 600 -2.01 26.39 13.78
C GLU A 600 -1.59 27.55 14.68
N ASN A 601 -0.29 27.70 14.95
CA ASN A 601 0.24 28.82 15.74
C ASN A 601 0.02 30.17 15.01
N LEU A 602 0.32 30.23 13.71
CA LEU A 602 0.08 31.43 12.90
C LEU A 602 -1.40 31.83 12.93
N TRP A 603 -2.30 30.87 12.72
CA TRP A 603 -3.74 31.12 12.79
C TRP A 603 -4.16 31.64 14.16
N ARG A 604 -3.67 31.03 15.24
CA ARG A 604 -3.92 31.48 16.62
C ARG A 604 -3.47 32.93 16.82
N LEU A 605 -2.21 33.23 16.49
CA LEU A 605 -1.63 34.57 16.64
C LEU A 605 -2.41 35.64 15.86
N LEU A 606 -2.82 35.34 14.62
CA LEU A 606 -3.60 36.29 13.80
C LEU A 606 -4.99 36.60 14.36
N ASN A 607 -5.56 35.69 15.16
CA ASN A 607 -6.86 35.86 15.81
C ASN A 607 -6.77 36.46 17.22
N GLU A 608 -5.71 36.15 17.97
CA GLU A 608 -5.52 36.61 19.36
C GLU A 608 -4.88 38.00 19.43
N GLU A 609 -3.99 38.32 18.50
CA GLU A 609 -3.29 39.61 18.46
C GLU A 609 -4.04 40.63 17.60
N ILE A 610 -3.83 41.92 17.91
CA ILE A 610 -4.32 43.00 17.03
C ILE A 610 -3.67 42.85 15.65
N TYR A 611 -2.36 42.62 15.63
CA TYR A 611 -1.55 42.22 14.49
C TYR A 611 -0.29 41.51 14.99
N ILE A 612 0.37 40.75 14.12
CA ILE A 612 1.74 40.29 14.32
C ILE A 612 2.65 40.89 13.26
N ASN A 613 3.87 41.23 13.67
CA ASN A 613 4.90 41.72 12.78
C ASN A 613 6.06 40.72 12.61
N ALA A 614 6.68 40.76 11.45
CA ALA A 614 7.80 39.90 11.11
C ALA A 614 8.87 40.65 10.30
N LEU A 615 10.10 40.13 10.34
CA LEU A 615 11.21 40.63 9.54
C LEU A 615 11.64 39.55 8.55
N GLY A 616 12.07 39.97 7.36
CA GLY A 616 12.65 39.08 6.36
C GLY A 616 13.93 38.41 6.88
N ALA A 617 13.95 37.08 6.99
CA ALA A 617 15.15 36.30 7.28
C ALA A 617 15.62 35.54 6.03
N LEU A 618 16.92 35.54 5.74
CA LEU A 618 17.54 34.73 4.67
C LEU A 618 18.51 33.66 5.21
N THR A 619 18.75 33.67 6.53
CA THR A 619 19.57 32.65 7.23
C THR A 619 18.86 32.14 8.49
N GLY A 620 19.26 30.95 8.95
CA GLY A 620 18.76 30.40 10.21
C GLY A 620 19.13 31.22 11.44
N ASN A 621 20.33 31.80 11.49
CA ASN A 621 20.75 32.62 12.64
C ASN A 621 19.98 33.95 12.72
N GLN A 622 19.67 34.59 11.58
CA GLN A 622 18.78 35.75 11.59
C GLN A 622 17.42 35.40 12.21
N ALA A 623 16.86 34.26 11.84
CA ALA A 623 15.60 33.77 12.39
C ALA A 623 15.68 33.50 13.91
N VAL A 624 16.74 32.82 14.37
CA VAL A 624 16.98 32.58 15.80
C VAL A 624 17.05 33.89 16.57
N GLN A 625 17.78 34.89 16.06
CA GLN A 625 17.90 36.19 16.74
C GLN A 625 16.60 37.00 16.71
N GLN A 626 15.80 36.90 15.64
CA GLN A 626 14.46 37.51 15.59
C GLN A 626 13.54 36.96 16.69
N VAL A 627 13.50 35.64 16.85
CA VAL A 627 12.70 34.98 17.91
C VAL A 627 13.27 35.30 19.30
N ARG A 628 14.58 35.32 19.45
CA ARG A 628 15.24 35.68 20.71
C ARG A 628 14.89 37.10 21.17
N ALA A 629 14.83 38.03 20.23
CA ALA A 629 14.41 39.42 20.47
C ALA A 629 12.90 39.57 20.76
N GLY A 630 12.12 38.49 20.66
CA GLY A 630 10.70 38.46 21.02
C GLY A 630 9.72 38.54 19.85
N LEU A 631 10.18 38.47 18.59
CA LEU A 631 9.26 38.37 17.45
C LEU A 631 8.56 37.01 17.43
N LYS A 632 7.26 37.02 17.13
CA LYS A 632 6.41 35.83 17.17
C LYS A 632 6.28 35.12 15.82
N ALA A 633 6.81 35.68 14.74
CA ALA A 633 6.70 35.14 13.39
C ALA A 633 7.89 35.56 12.53
N ILE A 634 8.15 34.78 11.47
CA ILE A 634 9.24 35.01 10.53
C ILE A 634 8.68 35.19 9.13
N TYR A 635 9.19 36.19 8.42
CA TYR A 635 8.93 36.34 6.99
C TYR A 635 10.13 35.83 6.20
N LEU A 636 9.88 35.02 5.17
CA LEU A 636 10.91 34.54 4.26
C LEU A 636 10.66 35.12 2.87
N SER A 637 11.46 36.12 2.51
CA SER A 637 11.35 36.89 1.28
C SER A 637 11.97 36.18 0.07
N GLY A 638 11.22 36.07 -1.03
CA GLY A 638 11.71 35.56 -2.32
C GLY A 638 12.80 36.45 -2.90
N TRP A 639 12.66 37.77 -2.75
CA TRP A 639 13.70 38.76 -3.10
C TRP A 639 15.03 38.47 -2.40
N GLN A 640 15.03 38.23 -1.08
CA GLN A 640 16.29 37.97 -0.35
C GLN A 640 16.90 36.63 -0.76
N VAL A 641 16.07 35.63 -1.07
CA VAL A 641 16.54 34.36 -1.61
C VAL A 641 17.18 34.55 -2.98
N ALA A 642 16.54 35.31 -3.89
CA ALA A 642 17.10 35.67 -5.19
C ALA A 642 18.48 36.34 -5.05
N ALA A 643 18.59 37.28 -4.13
CA ALA A 643 19.82 38.06 -3.94
C ALA A 643 20.97 37.23 -3.35
N ASP A 644 20.73 36.39 -2.33
CA ASP A 644 21.84 35.90 -1.49
C ASP A 644 21.64 34.51 -0.84
N ALA A 645 20.55 33.77 -1.16
CA ALA A 645 20.29 32.49 -0.50
C ALA A 645 19.69 31.39 -1.39
N ASN A 646 19.75 31.54 -2.72
CA ASN A 646 19.18 30.58 -3.66
C ASN A 646 20.11 29.40 -4.02
N GLN A 647 19.55 28.36 -4.62
CA GLN A 647 20.27 27.13 -4.97
C GLN A 647 21.11 27.22 -6.25
N ALA A 648 20.97 28.26 -7.07
CA ALA A 648 21.88 28.45 -8.20
C ALA A 648 23.25 28.98 -7.75
N GLY A 649 23.34 29.53 -6.54
CA GLY A 649 24.57 30.13 -6.02
C GLY A 649 24.92 31.48 -6.67
N GLU A 650 23.99 32.07 -7.40
CA GLU A 650 24.14 33.34 -8.11
C GLU A 650 23.36 34.46 -7.41
N MET A 651 23.81 35.71 -7.57
CA MET A 651 23.06 36.89 -7.11
C MET A 651 22.07 37.33 -8.19
N TYR A 652 20.78 37.21 -7.92
CA TYR A 652 19.71 37.59 -8.86
C TYR A 652 18.89 38.78 -8.38
N PRO A 653 18.33 39.56 -9.32
CA PRO A 653 17.17 40.41 -9.02
C PRO A 653 15.92 39.55 -8.78
N ASP A 654 14.94 40.14 -8.10
CA ASP A 654 13.63 39.53 -7.85
C ASP A 654 12.75 39.49 -9.12
N GLN A 655 13.03 38.48 -9.94
CA GLN A 655 12.35 38.18 -11.20
C GLN A 655 12.11 36.67 -11.40
N SER A 656 12.02 35.91 -10.30
CA SER A 656 11.82 34.45 -10.32
C SER A 656 12.85 33.66 -11.16
N LEU A 657 14.10 34.17 -11.28
CA LEU A 657 15.18 33.53 -12.04
C LEU A 657 15.79 32.31 -11.33
N TYR A 658 15.67 32.26 -10.02
CA TYR A 658 16.30 31.24 -9.20
C TYR A 658 15.51 29.91 -9.22
N PRO A 659 16.13 28.76 -8.91
CA PRO A 659 15.44 27.46 -8.87
C PRO A 659 14.28 27.46 -7.87
N SER A 660 13.11 26.95 -8.27
CA SER A 660 11.87 27.06 -7.48
C SER A 660 11.93 26.39 -6.10
N ASP A 661 12.83 25.44 -5.89
CA ASP A 661 13.05 24.78 -4.59
C ASP A 661 13.93 25.60 -3.62
N SER A 662 14.41 26.79 -4.02
CA SER A 662 15.29 27.62 -3.20
C SER A 662 14.61 28.13 -1.93
N VAL A 663 13.42 28.70 -2.03
CA VAL A 663 12.68 29.16 -0.84
C VAL A 663 12.33 27.99 0.08
N PRO A 664 11.80 26.84 -0.39
CA PRO A 664 11.63 25.65 0.44
C PRO A 664 12.91 25.22 1.19
N ASN A 665 14.08 25.27 0.54
CA ASN A 665 15.34 24.95 1.19
C ASN A 665 15.69 25.95 2.31
N VAL A 666 15.40 27.24 2.15
CA VAL A 666 15.60 28.24 3.20
C VAL A 666 14.58 28.08 4.34
N VAL A 667 13.31 27.76 4.06
CA VAL A 667 12.32 27.39 5.09
C VAL A 667 12.86 26.26 5.96
N LYS A 668 13.37 25.19 5.33
CA LYS A 668 13.95 24.05 6.02
C LYS A 668 15.14 24.47 6.89
N LYS A 669 16.06 25.29 6.36
CA LYS A 669 17.23 25.79 7.11
C LYS A 669 16.82 26.62 8.34
N ILE A 670 15.82 27.50 8.20
CA ILE A 670 15.30 28.29 9.31
C ILE A 670 14.70 27.39 10.39
N ASN A 671 13.83 26.46 10.01
CA ASN A 671 13.24 25.51 10.97
C ASN A 671 14.31 24.69 11.72
N GLN A 672 15.35 24.21 11.02
CA GLN A 672 16.44 23.47 11.68
C GLN A 672 17.24 24.34 12.66
N ALA A 673 17.43 25.63 12.37
CA ALA A 673 18.09 26.55 13.29
C ALA A 673 17.23 26.84 14.53
N LEU A 674 15.91 27.03 14.37
CA LEU A 674 14.98 27.21 15.48
C LEU A 674 14.91 25.96 16.37
N ILE A 675 14.87 24.76 15.77
CA ILE A 675 14.92 23.49 16.51
C ILE A 675 16.25 23.35 17.28
N ARG A 676 17.37 23.74 16.67
CA ARG A 676 18.67 23.72 17.36
C ARG A 676 18.65 24.66 18.58
N ALA A 677 18.13 25.87 18.43
CA ALA A 677 18.03 26.82 19.53
C ALA A 677 17.12 26.29 20.66
N ASP A 678 16.00 25.66 20.32
CA ASP A 678 15.12 24.98 21.27
C ASP A 678 15.84 23.84 22.02
N GLN A 679 16.55 22.98 21.29
CA GLN A 679 17.33 21.87 21.86
C GLN A 679 18.41 22.36 22.84
N VAL A 680 19.08 23.47 22.51
CA VAL A 680 20.10 24.07 23.37
C VAL A 680 19.47 24.61 24.66
N GLU A 681 18.44 25.46 24.57
CA GLU A 681 17.78 25.99 25.78
C GLU A 681 17.11 24.88 26.61
N SER A 682 16.57 23.84 25.96
CA SER A 682 15.93 22.69 26.62
C SER A 682 16.94 21.85 27.41
N ALA A 683 18.10 21.56 26.81
CA ALA A 683 19.16 20.83 27.49
C ALA A 683 19.71 21.58 28.72
N GLU A 684 19.63 22.90 28.73
CA GLU A 684 20.05 23.75 29.84
C GLU A 684 18.93 24.01 30.85
N GLY A 685 17.70 23.57 30.57
CA GLY A 685 16.53 23.84 31.43
C GLY A 685 16.06 25.29 31.39
N LEU A 686 16.33 26.02 30.31
CA LEU A 686 16.11 27.47 30.16
C LEU A 686 15.03 27.86 29.14
N VAL A 687 14.23 26.91 28.63
CA VAL A 687 13.18 27.21 27.64
C VAL A 687 12.12 28.12 28.27
N THR A 688 12.11 29.37 27.84
CA THR A 688 11.18 30.41 28.31
C THR A 688 10.35 31.01 27.17
N ARG A 689 10.63 30.62 25.93
CA ARG A 689 10.05 31.18 24.71
C ARG A 689 9.61 30.09 23.75
N GLU A 690 8.67 30.43 22.88
CA GLU A 690 8.23 29.53 21.80
C GLU A 690 9.20 29.64 20.61
N TRP A 691 10.13 28.70 20.51
CA TRP A 691 11.18 28.72 19.48
C TRP A 691 10.67 28.44 18.06
N LEU A 692 9.65 27.60 17.92
CA LEU A 692 9.04 27.26 16.63
C LEU A 692 8.09 28.36 16.15
N ALA A 693 8.64 29.55 15.89
CA ALA A 693 7.89 30.66 15.32
C ALA A 693 7.40 30.32 13.90
N PRO A 694 6.12 30.62 13.56
CA PRO A 694 5.59 30.38 12.22
C PRO A 694 6.33 31.15 11.12
N ILE A 695 6.64 30.45 10.02
CA ILE A 695 7.28 31.02 8.84
C ILE A 695 6.23 31.30 7.77
N VAL A 696 6.12 32.56 7.35
CA VAL A 696 5.35 32.97 6.16
C VAL A 696 6.32 33.14 5.00
N ALA A 697 6.19 32.29 3.98
CA ALA A 697 7.16 32.19 2.87
C ALA A 697 6.61 32.70 1.54
N ASP A 698 7.53 33.21 0.72
CA ASP A 698 7.26 33.73 -0.61
C ASP A 698 7.28 32.64 -1.69
N ALA A 699 6.15 32.41 -2.36
CA ALA A 699 6.06 31.50 -3.51
C ALA A 699 6.06 32.23 -4.87
N GLU A 700 6.32 33.54 -4.87
CA GLU A 700 6.35 34.38 -6.06
C GLU A 700 5.04 34.23 -6.88
N ALA A 701 5.16 34.19 -8.20
CA ALA A 701 4.07 33.86 -9.12
C ALA A 701 3.85 32.34 -9.32
N GLY A 702 4.49 31.49 -8.49
CA GLY A 702 4.40 30.03 -8.56
C GLY A 702 5.30 29.35 -9.60
N PHE A 703 6.29 30.07 -10.18
CA PHE A 703 7.29 29.55 -11.12
C PHE A 703 6.73 28.85 -12.38
N GLY A 704 5.47 29.13 -12.73
CA GLY A 704 4.82 28.55 -13.90
C GLY A 704 3.30 28.53 -13.78
N GLY A 705 2.72 27.40 -14.21
CA GLY A 705 1.27 27.17 -14.18
C GLY A 705 0.77 26.63 -12.82
N SER A 706 -0.48 26.15 -12.80
CA SER A 706 -1.09 25.60 -11.58
C SER A 706 -0.37 24.38 -11.01
N LEU A 707 0.24 23.53 -11.85
CA LEU A 707 1.02 22.37 -11.39
C LEU A 707 2.33 22.80 -10.70
N ASN A 708 2.98 23.86 -11.18
CA ASN A 708 4.16 24.41 -10.52
C ASN A 708 3.79 25.00 -9.15
N ALA A 709 2.67 25.74 -9.07
CA ALA A 709 2.15 26.26 -7.82
C ALA A 709 1.79 25.13 -6.82
N TYR A 710 1.19 24.04 -7.31
CA TYR A 710 0.87 22.85 -6.51
C TYR A 710 2.13 22.19 -5.93
N GLU A 711 3.14 21.90 -6.75
CA GLU A 711 4.38 21.28 -6.28
C GLU A 711 5.21 22.22 -5.39
N LEU A 712 5.26 23.52 -5.68
CA LEU A 712 5.93 24.49 -4.82
C LEU A 712 5.27 24.54 -3.44
N MET A 713 3.94 24.60 -3.37
CA MET A 713 3.23 24.55 -2.10
C MET A 713 3.53 23.26 -1.33
N LYS A 714 3.58 22.10 -2.02
CA LYS A 714 3.97 20.84 -1.38
C LYS A 714 5.38 20.89 -0.80
N GLN A 715 6.34 21.46 -1.53
CA GLN A 715 7.71 21.63 -1.06
C GLN A 715 7.80 22.59 0.14
N MET A 716 7.04 23.69 0.14
CA MET A 716 6.94 24.61 1.28
C MET A 716 6.41 23.91 2.53
N ILE A 717 5.35 23.12 2.39
CA ILE A 717 4.77 22.32 3.49
C ILE A 717 5.78 21.28 3.99
N ALA A 718 6.40 20.54 3.09
CA ALA A 718 7.40 19.53 3.46
C ALA A 718 8.59 20.14 4.22
N ALA A 719 8.95 21.40 3.92
CA ALA A 719 9.97 22.16 4.61
C ALA A 719 9.51 22.77 5.96
N GLY A 720 8.20 22.80 6.22
CA GLY A 720 7.62 23.30 7.46
C GLY A 720 7.14 24.76 7.42
N ALA A 721 6.69 25.27 6.26
CA ALA A 721 6.10 26.61 6.18
C ALA A 721 4.71 26.66 6.83
N ALA A 722 4.42 27.73 7.58
CA ALA A 722 3.14 27.96 8.26
C ALA A 722 2.12 28.67 7.34
N GLY A 723 2.60 29.62 6.55
CA GLY A 723 1.82 30.33 5.55
C GLY A 723 2.64 30.57 4.28
N VAL A 724 1.97 30.67 3.15
CA VAL A 724 2.61 30.86 1.84
C VAL A 724 1.83 31.90 1.05
N HIS A 725 2.52 32.89 0.50
CA HIS A 725 1.89 33.88 -0.37
C HIS A 725 2.23 33.66 -1.84
N PHE A 726 1.23 33.85 -2.70
CA PHE A 726 1.36 33.84 -4.16
C PHE A 726 0.93 35.20 -4.71
N GLU A 727 1.46 35.61 -5.86
CA GLU A 727 1.10 36.87 -6.54
C GLU A 727 0.58 36.69 -7.96
N ASP A 728 -0.30 37.60 -8.38
CA ASP A 728 -1.07 37.54 -9.64
C ASP A 728 -0.29 38.01 -10.88
N GLN A 729 1.03 37.89 -10.85
CA GLN A 729 1.91 38.21 -11.97
C GLN A 729 2.15 37.01 -12.90
N LEU A 730 2.54 37.29 -14.15
CA LEU A 730 3.05 36.30 -15.08
C LEU A 730 4.42 35.82 -14.61
N ALA A 731 4.58 34.51 -14.37
CA ALA A 731 5.80 33.97 -13.77
C ALA A 731 7.08 34.21 -14.60
N SER A 732 7.00 34.14 -15.93
CA SER A 732 8.15 34.40 -16.81
C SER A 732 8.58 35.87 -16.84
N GLU A 733 7.69 36.78 -16.41
CA GLU A 733 7.93 38.22 -16.37
C GLU A 733 7.71 38.79 -14.97
N LYS A 734 7.82 37.95 -13.94
CA LYS A 734 7.62 38.34 -12.55
C LYS A 734 8.60 39.45 -12.21
N LYS A 735 8.14 40.45 -11.44
CA LYS A 735 8.98 41.50 -10.88
C LYS A 735 8.69 41.70 -9.40
N CYS A 736 9.67 42.21 -8.65
CA CYS A 736 9.43 42.84 -7.36
C CYS A 736 8.29 43.86 -7.49
N GLY A 737 7.42 43.91 -6.49
CA GLY A 737 6.24 44.78 -6.49
C GLY A 737 6.47 46.27 -6.71
N HIS A 738 7.70 46.73 -6.48
CA HIS A 738 8.12 48.13 -6.59
C HIS A 738 8.90 48.42 -7.87
N LEU A 739 9.03 47.44 -8.78
CA LEU A 739 9.62 47.61 -10.11
C LEU A 739 8.53 47.89 -11.16
N GLY A 740 8.92 48.58 -12.23
CA GLY A 740 8.07 48.76 -13.41
C GLY A 740 7.97 47.50 -14.28
N GLY A 741 7.08 47.51 -15.27
CA GLY A 741 6.96 46.42 -16.25
C GLY A 741 6.26 45.16 -15.74
N LYS A 742 5.48 45.26 -14.66
CA LYS A 742 4.68 44.15 -14.12
C LYS A 742 3.58 43.74 -15.10
N VAL A 743 3.46 42.45 -15.35
CA VAL A 743 2.43 41.85 -16.20
C VAL A 743 1.54 40.96 -15.34
N LEU A 744 0.25 41.28 -15.25
CA LEU A 744 -0.74 40.48 -14.55
C LEU A 744 -1.15 39.26 -15.39
N VAL A 745 -1.50 38.16 -14.71
CA VAL A 745 -2.30 37.08 -15.31
C VAL A 745 -3.81 37.39 -15.14
N PRO A 746 -4.69 36.75 -15.95
CA PRO A 746 -6.13 36.91 -15.80
C PRO A 746 -6.59 36.49 -14.40
N THR A 747 -7.64 37.12 -13.90
CA THR A 747 -8.18 36.86 -12.56
C THR A 747 -8.46 35.36 -12.34
N CYS A 748 -9.02 34.66 -13.33
CA CYS A 748 -9.28 33.21 -13.27
C CYS A 748 -8.01 32.35 -13.22
N GLU A 749 -6.91 32.78 -13.83
CA GLU A 749 -5.64 32.04 -13.77
C GLU A 749 -5.06 32.11 -12.36
N PHE A 750 -5.06 33.28 -11.74
CA PHE A 750 -4.57 33.42 -10.38
C PHE A 750 -5.44 32.67 -9.36
N VAL A 751 -6.78 32.71 -9.52
CA VAL A 751 -7.68 31.86 -8.73
C VAL A 751 -7.30 30.38 -8.86
N LYS A 752 -7.00 29.87 -10.06
CA LYS A 752 -6.53 28.49 -10.24
C LYS A 752 -5.22 28.20 -9.49
N LYS A 753 -4.29 29.15 -9.40
CA LYS A 753 -3.05 29.00 -8.61
C LYS A 753 -3.33 28.97 -7.11
N LEU A 754 -4.22 29.81 -6.60
CA LEU A 754 -4.66 29.78 -5.20
C LEU A 754 -5.38 28.47 -4.86
N THR A 755 -6.27 28.00 -5.74
CA THR A 755 -6.94 26.70 -5.62
C THR A 755 -5.94 25.55 -5.64
N ALA A 756 -4.91 25.60 -6.49
CA ALA A 756 -3.85 24.60 -6.51
C ALA A 756 -3.03 24.58 -5.21
N ALA A 757 -2.69 25.75 -4.67
CA ALA A 757 -2.00 25.85 -3.38
C ALA A 757 -2.87 25.29 -2.23
N ARG A 758 -4.17 25.63 -2.18
CA ARG A 758 -5.09 25.05 -1.19
C ARG A 758 -5.21 23.53 -1.35
N LEU A 759 -5.30 23.04 -2.59
CA LEU A 759 -5.39 21.60 -2.87
C LEU A 759 -4.13 20.86 -2.39
N ALA A 760 -2.94 21.44 -2.57
CA ALA A 760 -1.70 20.87 -2.04
C ALA A 760 -1.73 20.77 -0.51
N ALA A 761 -2.17 21.82 0.19
CA ALA A 761 -2.32 21.82 1.64
C ALA A 761 -3.35 20.79 2.12
N ASP A 762 -4.51 20.72 1.46
CA ASP A 762 -5.53 19.73 1.77
C ASP A 762 -5.02 18.31 1.50
N VAL A 763 -4.31 18.06 0.40
CA VAL A 763 -3.74 16.73 0.09
C VAL A 763 -2.70 16.32 1.13
N MET A 764 -1.85 17.24 1.58
CA MET A 764 -0.84 17.01 2.63
C MET A 764 -1.41 17.09 4.06
N ASP A 765 -2.73 17.23 4.19
CA ASP A 765 -3.47 17.16 5.45
C ASP A 765 -3.05 18.22 6.51
N VAL A 766 -2.61 19.40 6.08
CA VAL A 766 -2.17 20.49 6.96
C VAL A 766 -2.96 21.80 6.74
N PRO A 767 -3.20 22.61 7.80
CA PRO A 767 -4.01 23.82 7.70
C PRO A 767 -3.23 25.07 7.25
N THR A 768 -2.18 24.89 6.42
CA THR A 768 -1.28 25.97 5.95
C THR A 768 -2.05 27.18 5.43
N LEU A 769 -1.62 28.38 5.81
CA LEU A 769 -2.31 29.60 5.41
C LEU A 769 -1.94 30.01 3.98
N VAL A 770 -2.93 30.30 3.15
CA VAL A 770 -2.73 30.79 1.77
C VAL A 770 -2.99 32.29 1.74
N ILE A 771 -2.02 33.06 1.26
CA ILE A 771 -2.10 34.52 1.17
C ILE A 771 -2.14 34.91 -0.31
N ALA A 772 -3.17 35.63 -0.72
CA ALA A 772 -3.31 36.13 -2.09
C ALA A 772 -2.78 37.56 -2.19
N ARG A 773 -1.69 37.75 -2.93
CA ARG A 773 -1.16 39.06 -3.27
C ARG A 773 -1.65 39.51 -4.64
N THR A 774 -2.08 40.76 -4.75
CA THR A 774 -2.32 41.43 -6.04
C THR A 774 -1.32 42.57 -6.26
N ASP A 775 -0.80 42.64 -7.48
CA ASP A 775 0.12 43.69 -7.95
C ASP A 775 -0.56 44.75 -8.82
N ALA A 776 -1.89 44.67 -8.95
CA ALA A 776 -2.68 45.46 -9.88
C ALA A 776 -2.74 46.97 -9.61
N GLN A 777 -2.33 47.42 -8.41
CA GLN A 777 -2.24 48.84 -8.08
C GLN A 777 -1.27 49.58 -9.04
N ALA A 778 -0.15 48.94 -9.40
CA ALA A 778 0.88 49.54 -10.25
C ALA A 778 1.10 48.81 -11.59
N ALA A 779 0.62 47.58 -11.76
CA ALA A 779 0.79 46.83 -13.00
C ALA A 779 -0.05 47.44 -14.14
N THR A 780 0.59 47.69 -15.29
CA THR A 780 -0.04 48.33 -16.47
C THR A 780 -0.29 47.36 -17.62
N LEU A 781 0.07 46.09 -17.45
CA LEU A 781 -0.02 45.05 -18.47
C LEU A 781 -0.79 43.83 -17.95
N LEU A 782 -1.52 43.17 -18.84
CA LEU A 782 -2.28 41.93 -18.61
C LEU A 782 -2.01 40.96 -19.76
N THR A 783 -1.82 39.66 -19.48
CA THR A 783 -1.49 38.69 -20.54
C THR A 783 -2.64 38.42 -21.51
N SER A 784 -3.88 38.42 -21.03
CA SER A 784 -5.05 38.00 -21.81
C SER A 784 -6.32 38.68 -21.32
N ASP A 785 -7.24 38.97 -22.24
CA ASP A 785 -8.59 39.49 -22.00
C ASP A 785 -9.64 38.36 -21.81
N VAL A 786 -9.23 37.13 -21.51
CA VAL A 786 -10.15 35.99 -21.40
C VAL A 786 -11.15 36.09 -20.23
N ASP A 787 -10.85 36.89 -19.20
CA ASP A 787 -11.67 37.01 -18.00
C ASP A 787 -12.51 38.30 -18.02
N GLU A 788 -13.84 38.14 -18.04
CA GLU A 788 -14.78 39.27 -18.09
C GLU A 788 -14.60 40.27 -16.92
N ARG A 789 -14.10 39.81 -15.77
CA ARG A 789 -13.86 40.68 -14.60
C ARG A 789 -12.74 41.69 -14.85
N ASP A 790 -11.83 41.37 -15.76
CA ASP A 790 -10.69 42.22 -16.13
C ASP A 790 -11.05 43.23 -17.25
N HIS A 791 -12.13 42.99 -18.01
CA HIS A 791 -12.48 43.77 -19.21
C HIS A 791 -12.63 45.26 -18.97
N LYS A 792 -13.26 45.64 -17.85
CA LYS A 792 -13.52 47.06 -17.52
C LYS A 792 -12.25 47.88 -17.30
N PHE A 793 -11.10 47.23 -17.16
CA PHE A 793 -9.80 47.87 -16.99
C PHE A 793 -8.96 47.88 -18.26
N LEU A 794 -9.37 47.17 -19.31
CA LEU A 794 -8.67 47.17 -20.59
C LEU A 794 -8.77 48.54 -21.26
N THR A 795 -7.67 48.99 -21.84
CA THR A 795 -7.63 50.22 -22.65
C THR A 795 -7.93 49.96 -24.14
N GLY A 796 -7.89 48.69 -24.56
CA GLY A 796 -7.96 48.28 -25.97
C GLY A 796 -6.61 48.25 -26.69
N GLU A 797 -5.54 48.79 -26.08
CA GLU A 797 -4.20 48.79 -26.67
C GLU A 797 -3.42 47.50 -26.39
N ARG A 798 -2.53 47.15 -27.32
CA ARG A 798 -1.63 45.98 -27.22
C ARG A 798 -0.17 46.39 -27.28
N THR A 799 0.70 45.59 -26.67
CA THR A 799 2.15 45.74 -26.76
C THR A 799 2.75 44.86 -27.87
N PRO A 800 4.00 45.09 -28.30
CA PRO A 800 4.67 44.24 -29.30
C PRO A 800 4.78 42.76 -28.91
N GLU A 801 4.90 42.46 -27.61
CA GLU A 801 4.93 41.12 -27.04
C GLU A 801 3.54 40.46 -27.02
N GLY A 802 2.49 41.23 -27.32
CA GLY A 802 1.11 40.78 -27.32
C GLY A 802 0.38 40.97 -25.99
N PHE A 803 0.91 41.70 -25.02
CA PHE A 803 0.17 41.99 -23.79
C PHE A 803 -0.90 43.06 -24.00
N PHE A 804 -1.93 43.08 -23.15
CA PHE A 804 -2.95 44.11 -23.12
C PHE A 804 -2.56 45.21 -22.14
N ARG A 805 -2.79 46.49 -22.51
CA ARG A 805 -2.64 47.60 -21.57
C ARG A 805 -3.89 47.76 -20.72
N ILE A 806 -3.69 47.94 -19.42
CA ILE A 806 -4.75 48.12 -18.43
C ILE A 806 -4.63 49.44 -17.67
N LYS A 807 -5.77 49.95 -17.22
CA LYS A 807 -5.86 51.03 -16.23
C LYS A 807 -5.56 50.45 -14.84
N ASN A 808 -4.35 50.73 -14.34
CA ASN A 808 -3.90 50.34 -13.00
C ASN A 808 -4.55 51.23 -11.92
N GLY A 809 -4.41 50.81 -10.66
CA GLY A 809 -4.82 51.60 -9.49
C GLY A 809 -5.63 50.81 -8.47
N MET A 810 -6.18 51.51 -7.48
CA MET A 810 -6.89 50.85 -6.38
C MET A 810 -8.18 50.14 -6.82
N ASP A 811 -8.88 50.64 -7.85
CA ASP A 811 -10.12 50.03 -8.34
C ASP A 811 -9.93 48.59 -8.82
N ILE A 812 -8.85 48.31 -9.57
CA ILE A 812 -8.53 46.96 -10.05
C ILE A 812 -7.97 46.10 -8.93
N ALA A 813 -7.16 46.67 -8.03
CA ALA A 813 -6.64 45.95 -6.88
C ALA A 813 -7.78 45.49 -5.94
N ILE A 814 -8.77 46.35 -5.67
CA ILE A 814 -9.97 46.00 -4.90
C ILE A 814 -10.77 44.91 -5.63
N ALA A 815 -11.04 45.08 -6.93
CA ALA A 815 -11.81 44.11 -7.70
C ALA A 815 -11.17 42.72 -7.68
N ARG A 816 -9.84 42.65 -7.80
CA ARG A 816 -9.06 41.41 -7.72
C ARG A 816 -9.01 40.86 -6.31
N GLY A 817 -8.77 41.70 -5.30
CA GLY A 817 -8.81 41.30 -3.89
C GLY A 817 -10.16 40.66 -3.51
N LEU A 818 -11.27 41.26 -3.96
CA LEU A 818 -12.62 40.69 -3.78
C LEU A 818 -12.78 39.33 -4.48
N ALA A 819 -12.24 39.18 -5.69
CA ALA A 819 -12.27 37.91 -6.42
C ALA A 819 -11.42 36.82 -5.75
N TYR A 820 -10.33 37.19 -5.06
CA TYR A 820 -9.41 36.26 -4.40
C TYR A 820 -9.83 35.92 -2.97
N ALA A 821 -10.63 36.79 -2.33
CA ALA A 821 -11.04 36.66 -0.93
C ALA A 821 -11.60 35.27 -0.55
N PRO A 822 -12.43 34.60 -1.38
CA PRO A 822 -12.92 33.27 -1.04
C PRO A 822 -11.83 32.19 -1.06
N TYR A 823 -10.73 32.39 -1.79
CA TYR A 823 -9.70 31.38 -1.99
C TYR A 823 -8.46 31.57 -1.11
N ALA A 824 -8.42 32.65 -0.32
CA ALA A 824 -7.28 33.01 0.51
C ALA A 824 -7.68 33.29 1.97
N ASP A 825 -6.76 32.97 2.88
CA ASP A 825 -6.88 33.28 4.30
C ASP A 825 -6.60 34.77 4.56
N LEU A 826 -5.58 35.31 3.88
CA LEU A 826 -5.25 36.73 3.90
C LEU A 826 -5.16 37.28 2.48
N ILE A 827 -5.47 38.57 2.33
CA ILE A 827 -5.27 39.31 1.08
C ILE A 827 -4.22 40.39 1.30
N TRP A 828 -3.35 40.56 0.32
CA TRP A 828 -2.32 41.59 0.28
C TRP A 828 -2.43 42.38 -1.02
N CYS A 829 -2.58 43.70 -0.90
CA CYS A 829 -2.42 44.61 -2.03
C CYS A 829 -1.01 45.22 -1.97
N GLU A 830 -0.20 44.98 -3.01
CA GLU A 830 1.09 45.66 -3.09
C GLU A 830 0.89 47.12 -3.51
N THR A 831 1.49 48.04 -2.75
CA THR A 831 1.36 49.50 -2.94
C THR A 831 2.70 50.14 -3.26
N SER A 832 2.66 51.29 -3.92
CA SER A 832 3.88 52.03 -4.33
C SER A 832 4.39 53.00 -3.26
N THR A 833 3.58 53.30 -2.24
CA THR A 833 3.91 54.21 -1.14
C THR A 833 3.28 53.74 0.18
N PRO A 834 3.89 54.04 1.34
CA PRO A 834 3.30 53.75 2.63
C PRO A 834 2.21 54.78 2.92
N ASP A 835 0.97 54.49 2.52
CA ASP A 835 -0.17 55.40 2.60
C ASP A 835 -1.33 54.73 3.38
N LEU A 836 -1.72 55.35 4.50
CA LEU A 836 -2.78 54.84 5.37
C LEU A 836 -4.19 55.03 4.79
N ASP A 837 -4.38 56.01 3.90
CA ASP A 837 -5.68 56.26 3.27
C ASP A 837 -5.93 55.24 2.16
N GLU A 838 -4.91 54.92 1.36
CA GLU A 838 -4.98 53.81 0.39
C GLU A 838 -5.23 52.47 1.11
N ALA A 839 -4.50 52.22 2.21
CA ALA A 839 -4.67 51.01 3.00
C ALA A 839 -6.07 50.89 3.60
N ARG A 840 -6.63 52.01 4.10
CA ARG A 840 -7.99 52.07 4.64
C ARG A 840 -9.04 51.82 3.57
N LEU A 841 -8.92 52.49 2.41
CA LEU A 841 -9.83 52.33 1.29
C LEU A 841 -9.89 50.86 0.82
N PHE A 842 -8.72 50.21 0.70
CA PHE A 842 -8.66 48.80 0.35
C PHE A 842 -9.33 47.92 1.41
N ALA A 843 -8.99 48.13 2.69
CA ALA A 843 -9.53 47.33 3.79
C ALA A 843 -11.05 47.44 3.92
N GLU A 844 -11.58 48.67 3.93
CA GLU A 844 -13.02 48.93 3.99
C GLU A 844 -13.76 48.30 2.81
N SER A 845 -13.18 48.38 1.60
CA SER A 845 -13.78 47.79 0.39
C SER A 845 -13.83 46.26 0.44
N ILE A 846 -12.77 45.60 0.93
CA ILE A 846 -12.77 44.15 1.12
C ILE A 846 -13.77 43.76 2.22
N HIS A 847 -13.74 44.45 3.37
CA HIS A 847 -14.60 44.12 4.51
C HIS A 847 -16.08 44.41 4.27
N ALA A 848 -16.41 45.32 3.35
CA ALA A 848 -17.79 45.56 2.94
C ALA A 848 -18.46 44.31 2.35
N GLN A 849 -17.70 43.45 1.65
CA GLN A 849 -18.22 42.18 1.09
C GLN A 849 -17.80 40.95 1.92
N PHE A 850 -16.62 40.98 2.52
CA PHE A 850 -16.07 39.90 3.34
C PHE A 850 -15.66 40.43 4.72
N PRO A 851 -16.64 40.67 5.63
CA PRO A 851 -16.36 41.16 6.97
C PRO A 851 -15.34 40.27 7.70
N ASN A 852 -14.36 40.89 8.36
CA ASN A 852 -13.27 40.22 9.07
C ASN A 852 -12.29 39.42 8.21
N LYS A 853 -12.31 39.54 6.86
CA LYS A 853 -11.26 38.96 6.02
C LYS A 853 -9.92 39.60 6.40
N MET A 854 -8.98 38.77 6.85
CA MET A 854 -7.69 39.24 7.31
C MET A 854 -6.86 39.78 6.16
N LEU A 855 -6.07 40.80 6.42
CA LEU A 855 -5.21 41.43 5.42
C LEU A 855 -3.74 41.32 5.83
N ALA A 856 -2.86 41.41 4.84
CA ALA A 856 -1.43 41.49 5.05
C ALA A 856 -0.85 42.76 4.41
N TYR A 857 0.18 43.33 5.04
CA TYR A 857 0.80 44.58 4.58
C TYR A 857 2.33 44.46 4.57
N ASN A 858 2.92 44.83 3.43
CA ASN A 858 4.36 44.94 3.25
C ASN A 858 4.83 46.35 3.66
N CYS A 859 5.49 46.45 4.81
CA CYS A 859 6.22 47.64 5.24
C CYS A 859 7.57 47.72 4.49
N SER A 860 7.49 47.95 3.19
CA SER A 860 8.59 47.80 2.25
C SER A 860 9.78 48.75 2.50
N PRO A 861 11.02 48.25 2.54
CA PRO A 861 12.23 49.09 2.52
C PRO A 861 12.44 49.85 1.20
N SER A 862 11.75 49.45 0.13
CA SER A 862 11.76 50.20 -1.14
C SER A 862 11.12 51.59 -1.01
N PHE A 863 10.37 51.83 0.08
CA PHE A 863 9.87 53.15 0.40
C PHE A 863 10.96 54.01 1.03
N ASN A 864 11.02 55.27 0.61
CA ASN A 864 11.73 56.29 1.38
C ASN A 864 10.82 56.81 2.50
N TRP A 865 10.82 56.11 3.64
CA TRP A 865 9.92 56.34 4.77
C TRP A 865 9.91 57.79 5.26
N LYS A 866 11.07 58.37 5.60
CA LYS A 866 11.17 59.75 6.10
C LYS A 866 10.85 60.82 5.05
N LYS A 867 10.92 60.48 3.75
CA LYS A 867 10.52 61.40 2.67
C LYS A 867 9.01 61.44 2.51
N LYS A 868 8.29 60.39 2.91
CA LYS A 868 6.85 60.23 2.69
C LYS A 868 6.01 60.47 3.94
N LEU A 869 6.53 60.12 5.11
CA LEU A 869 5.81 60.17 6.37
C LEU A 869 6.63 60.90 7.44
N ASP A 870 5.95 61.58 8.37
CA ASP A 870 6.56 62.16 9.56
C ASP A 870 6.82 61.09 10.64
N ALA A 871 7.63 61.44 11.64
CA ALA A 871 8.06 60.51 12.68
C ALA A 871 6.90 59.94 13.53
N THR A 872 5.86 60.73 13.79
CA THR A 872 4.70 60.30 14.59
C THR A 872 3.87 59.29 13.81
N THR A 873 3.66 59.54 12.52
CA THR A 873 2.95 58.60 11.65
C THR A 873 3.72 57.29 11.50
N ILE A 874 5.05 57.33 11.30
CA ILE A 874 5.89 56.12 11.24
C ILE A 874 5.77 55.29 12.51
N ALA A 875 5.81 55.92 13.69
CA ALA A 875 5.73 55.22 14.97
C ALA A 875 4.39 54.50 15.19
N ASN A 876 3.29 55.05 14.65
CA ASN A 876 1.94 54.50 14.79
C ASN A 876 1.50 53.65 13.59
N PHE A 877 2.28 53.62 12.51
CA PHE A 877 1.86 53.08 11.20
C PHE A 877 1.32 51.65 11.30
N GLN A 878 2.07 50.73 11.91
CA GLN A 878 1.65 49.34 12.06
C GLN A 878 0.42 49.17 12.95
N LYS A 879 0.27 50.04 13.95
CA LYS A 879 -0.86 50.01 14.89
C LYS A 879 -2.16 50.45 14.20
N GLU A 880 -2.10 51.50 13.39
CA GLU A 880 -3.22 51.96 12.56
C GLU A 880 -3.62 50.89 11.54
N LEU A 881 -2.66 50.27 10.85
CA LEU A 881 -2.92 49.14 9.95
C LEU A 881 -3.58 47.96 10.69
N GLY A 882 -3.11 47.64 11.90
CA GLY A 882 -3.70 46.59 12.73
C GLY A 882 -5.18 46.84 13.04
N ALA A 883 -5.54 48.10 13.33
CA ALA A 883 -6.93 48.52 13.55
C ALA A 883 -7.82 48.37 12.29
N MET A 884 -7.23 48.46 11.10
CA MET A 884 -7.91 48.26 9.81
C MET A 884 -8.02 46.76 9.42
N GLY A 885 -7.50 45.84 10.22
CA GLY A 885 -7.55 44.40 9.94
C GLY A 885 -6.35 43.84 9.18
N TYR A 886 -5.26 44.60 9.04
CA TYR A 886 -3.96 44.07 8.58
C TYR A 886 -3.28 43.29 9.70
N LYS A 887 -3.63 41.99 9.77
CA LYS A 887 -3.23 41.07 10.83
C LYS A 887 -1.79 40.58 10.71
N PHE A 888 -1.25 40.51 9.50
CA PHE A 888 0.15 40.14 9.26
C PHE A 888 0.90 41.30 8.60
N GLN A 889 1.94 41.81 9.25
CA GLN A 889 2.70 42.95 8.74
C GLN A 889 4.18 42.61 8.71
N PHE A 890 4.90 42.96 7.65
CA PHE A 890 6.28 42.48 7.52
C PHE A 890 7.17 43.46 6.77
N VAL A 891 8.46 43.44 7.10
CA VAL A 891 9.50 44.17 6.39
C VAL A 891 10.29 43.17 5.55
N THR A 892 10.07 43.19 4.24
CA THR A 892 10.60 42.19 3.30
C THR A 892 12.12 42.06 3.31
N LEU A 893 12.85 43.18 3.25
CA LEU A 893 14.31 43.21 3.04
C LEU A 893 15.14 43.50 4.31
N ALA A 894 14.55 43.27 5.50
CA ALA A 894 15.21 43.58 6.76
C ALA A 894 16.53 42.79 6.95
N GLY A 895 16.54 41.50 6.60
CA GLY A 895 17.72 40.65 6.68
C GLY A 895 18.84 41.08 5.74
N PHE A 896 18.50 41.45 4.50
CA PHE A 896 19.47 41.93 3.51
C PHE A 896 20.12 43.24 3.97
N HIS A 897 19.33 44.23 4.38
CA HIS A 897 19.87 45.53 4.81
C HIS A 897 20.69 45.42 6.09
N SER A 898 20.23 44.66 7.09
CA SER A 898 20.96 44.47 8.35
C SER A 898 22.29 43.74 8.14
N LEU A 899 22.30 42.67 7.33
CA LEU A 899 23.52 41.92 7.02
C LEU A 899 24.53 42.78 6.26
N ASN A 900 24.11 43.43 5.16
CA ASN A 900 25.01 44.21 4.34
C ASN A 900 25.56 45.43 5.08
N PHE A 901 24.72 46.15 5.81
CA PHE A 901 25.15 47.36 6.51
C PHE A 901 26.08 47.07 7.69
N SER A 902 25.79 46.04 8.48
CA SER A 902 26.66 45.64 9.61
C SER A 902 28.03 45.18 9.11
N MET A 903 28.07 44.31 8.10
CA MET A 903 29.32 43.84 7.50
C MET A 903 30.11 44.98 6.85
N PHE A 904 29.46 45.88 6.10
CA PHE A 904 30.12 47.05 5.51
C PHE A 904 30.72 47.96 6.57
N THR A 905 29.98 48.26 7.64
CA THR A 905 30.43 49.13 8.73
C THR A 905 31.63 48.51 9.47
N LEU A 906 31.55 47.21 9.80
CA LEU A 906 32.66 46.49 10.40
C LEU A 906 33.88 46.50 9.49
N ALA A 907 33.74 46.15 8.21
CA ALA A 907 34.84 46.12 7.25
C ALA A 907 35.46 47.51 7.02
N HIS A 908 34.63 48.56 6.96
CA HIS A 908 35.08 49.94 6.82
C HIS A 908 35.93 50.39 8.01
N ASN A 909 35.46 50.10 9.23
CA ASN A 909 36.17 50.42 10.46
C ASN A 909 37.40 49.53 10.65
N TYR A 910 37.32 48.24 10.32
CA TYR A 910 38.42 47.28 10.43
C TYR A 910 39.57 47.61 9.48
N LYS A 911 39.26 48.09 8.27
CA LYS A 911 40.26 48.57 7.30
C LYS A 911 41.18 49.65 7.90
N THR A 912 40.67 50.48 8.80
CA THR A 912 41.37 51.65 9.35
C THR A 912 41.86 51.44 10.80
N HIS A 913 41.09 50.71 11.61
CA HIS A 913 41.33 50.54 13.05
C HIS A 913 41.66 49.09 13.45
N GLY A 914 41.71 48.16 12.49
CA GLY A 914 42.04 46.75 12.74
C GLY A 914 41.20 46.13 13.86
N MET A 915 41.87 45.44 14.79
CA MET A 915 41.21 44.75 15.90
C MET A 915 40.38 45.66 16.82
N SER A 916 40.65 46.97 16.89
CA SER A 916 39.81 47.88 17.69
C SER A 916 38.38 47.96 17.15
N ALA A 917 38.18 47.84 15.84
CA ALA A 917 36.85 47.81 15.25
C ALA A 917 36.09 46.53 15.59
N TYR A 918 36.79 45.38 15.60
CA TYR A 918 36.18 44.10 15.96
C TYR A 918 35.89 44.01 17.46
N SER A 919 36.80 44.50 18.31
CA SER A 919 36.59 44.59 19.75
C SER A 919 35.40 45.50 20.09
N ALA A 920 35.20 46.62 19.39
CA ALA A 920 34.03 47.46 19.59
C ALA A 920 32.71 46.71 19.29
N LEU A 921 32.66 45.91 18.22
CA LEU A 921 31.51 45.03 17.95
C LEU A 921 31.30 44.02 19.09
N GLN A 922 32.37 43.42 19.60
CA GLN A 922 32.28 42.47 20.72
C GLN A 922 31.77 43.14 22.02
N GLU A 923 32.17 44.38 22.31
CA GLU A 923 31.64 45.15 23.44
C GLU A 923 30.16 45.51 23.27
N ASP A 924 29.73 45.80 22.04
CA ASP A 924 28.31 45.98 21.73
C ASP A 924 27.52 44.68 21.96
N GLU A 925 28.09 43.53 21.61
CA GLU A 925 27.49 42.21 21.87
C GLU A 925 27.38 41.91 23.38
N PHE A 926 28.43 42.17 24.17
CA PHE A 926 28.38 42.02 25.63
C PHE A 926 27.32 42.94 26.25
N SER A 927 27.23 44.18 25.77
CA SER A 927 26.21 45.13 26.23
C SER A 927 24.78 44.64 25.93
N ALA A 928 24.60 43.90 24.83
CA ALA A 928 23.31 43.34 24.43
C ALA A 928 22.89 42.09 25.26
N GLU A 929 23.79 41.45 26.00
CA GLU A 929 23.43 40.31 26.87
C GLU A 929 22.36 40.70 27.91
N ALA A 930 22.41 41.94 28.42
CA ALA A 930 21.44 42.48 29.38
C ALA A 930 19.99 42.51 28.85
N ILE A 931 19.80 42.50 27.53
CA ILE A 931 18.49 42.45 26.87
C ILE A 931 18.18 41.07 26.26
N GLY A 932 18.98 40.06 26.60
CA GLY A 932 18.74 38.66 26.26
C GLY A 932 19.51 38.14 25.03
N TYR A 933 20.49 38.86 24.51
CA TYR A 933 21.42 38.35 23.49
C TYR A 933 22.35 37.27 24.08
N THR A 934 22.71 36.23 23.31
CA THR A 934 23.60 35.16 23.81
C THR A 934 24.64 34.67 22.80
N ALA A 935 24.73 35.28 21.63
CA ALA A 935 25.61 34.79 20.57
C ALA A 935 27.11 35.12 20.79
N THR A 936 27.41 35.94 21.81
CA THR A 936 28.77 36.13 22.35
C THR A 936 29.44 34.79 22.65
N LYS A 937 28.70 33.89 23.30
CA LYS A 937 29.05 32.47 23.56
C LYS A 937 28.70 31.60 22.35
N HIS A 938 29.41 31.85 21.25
CA HIS A 938 29.09 31.30 19.94
C HIS A 938 29.21 29.76 19.88
N GLN A 939 30.04 29.11 20.69
CA GLN A 939 30.13 27.63 20.72
C GLN A 939 28.88 27.04 21.35
N ARG A 940 28.41 27.57 22.50
CA ARG A 940 27.09 27.24 23.07
C ARG A 940 25.98 27.50 22.07
N GLU A 941 25.98 28.69 21.43
CA GLU A 941 24.92 29.16 20.54
C GLU A 941 24.62 28.18 19.39
N VAL A 942 25.67 27.59 18.81
CA VAL A 942 25.53 26.60 17.71
C VAL A 942 25.35 25.16 18.21
N GLY A 943 25.33 24.96 19.52
CA GLY A 943 24.95 23.70 20.16
C GLY A 943 26.10 22.78 20.55
N THR A 944 27.32 23.30 20.76
CA THR A 944 28.46 22.48 21.21
C THR A 944 28.14 21.72 22.49
N GLY A 945 27.54 22.38 23.49
CA GLY A 945 27.13 21.73 24.74
C GLY A 945 26.04 20.66 24.55
N TYR A 946 25.11 20.89 23.63
CA TYR A 946 24.12 19.87 23.27
C TYR A 946 24.81 18.63 22.67
N PHE A 947 25.75 18.80 21.75
CA PHE A 947 26.46 17.68 21.14
C PHE A 947 27.39 16.96 22.12
N ASP A 948 27.97 17.66 23.09
CA ASP A 948 28.69 17.04 24.20
C ASP A 948 27.77 16.15 25.03
N LEU A 949 26.54 16.59 25.33
CA LEU A 949 25.54 15.76 26.01
C LEU A 949 25.18 14.51 25.19
N VAL A 950 25.04 14.63 23.86
CA VAL A 950 24.83 13.48 22.96
C VAL A 950 26.02 12.52 23.03
N SER A 951 27.24 13.02 22.87
CA SER A 951 28.47 12.21 22.93
C SER A 951 28.60 11.49 24.28
N ASN A 952 28.35 12.22 25.37
CA ASN A 952 28.42 11.68 26.72
C ASN A 952 27.33 10.62 26.97
N THR A 953 26.13 10.81 26.42
CA THR A 953 25.03 9.84 26.50
C THR A 953 25.36 8.54 25.76
N ILE A 954 25.85 8.64 24.51
CA ILE A 954 26.24 7.47 23.69
C ILE A 954 27.38 6.69 24.36
N SER A 955 28.36 7.41 24.91
CA SER A 955 29.52 6.83 25.58
C SER A 955 29.25 6.44 27.04
N GLN A 956 28.02 6.60 27.54
CA GLN A 956 27.65 6.31 28.92
C GLN A 956 28.57 6.98 29.95
N GLY A 957 28.98 8.23 29.71
CA GLY A 957 29.82 8.99 30.63
C GLY A 957 31.33 8.86 30.41
N THR A 958 31.78 8.11 29.40
CA THR A 958 33.21 7.73 29.26
C THR A 958 33.98 8.51 28.18
N SER A 959 33.32 9.42 27.45
CA SER A 959 33.97 10.19 26.38
C SER A 959 35.06 11.11 26.92
N SER A 960 36.24 11.03 26.30
CA SER A 960 37.38 11.91 26.55
C SER A 960 37.50 13.04 25.51
N THR A 961 36.59 13.09 24.53
CA THR A 961 36.63 14.04 23.40
C THR A 961 35.47 15.03 23.46
N LEU A 962 35.03 15.42 24.66
CA LEU A 962 34.03 16.48 24.85
C LEU A 962 34.65 17.84 24.47
N ALA A 963 33.88 18.68 23.80
CA ALA A 963 34.37 19.89 23.14
C ALA A 963 34.32 21.16 24.02
N LEU A 964 33.31 21.30 24.89
CA LEU A 964 33.22 22.46 25.80
C LEU A 964 34.19 22.37 26.97
N LYS A 965 34.41 21.17 27.51
CA LYS A 965 35.27 20.95 28.67
C LYS A 965 36.72 21.30 28.35
N GLY A 966 37.26 22.36 28.97
CA GLY A 966 38.59 22.88 28.69
C GLY A 966 38.68 23.77 27.44
N SER A 967 37.54 24.28 26.96
CA SER A 967 37.51 25.28 25.88
C SER A 967 37.80 26.69 26.39
N THR A 968 38.32 27.57 25.52
CA THR A 968 38.51 28.99 25.85
C THR A 968 37.19 29.70 26.12
N GLU A 969 36.07 29.23 25.56
CA GLU A 969 34.73 29.74 25.89
C GLU A 969 34.39 29.44 27.37
N GLU A 970 34.64 28.22 27.84
CA GLU A 970 34.48 27.88 29.26
C GLU A 970 35.43 28.68 30.15
N GLU A 971 36.71 28.83 29.78
CA GLU A 971 37.70 29.52 30.63
C GLU A 971 37.51 31.05 30.70
N GLN A 972 37.13 31.70 29.60
CA GLN A 972 37.11 33.17 29.51
C GLN A 972 35.71 33.77 29.69
N PHE A 973 34.64 32.99 29.56
CA PHE A 973 33.25 33.49 29.56
C PHE A 973 32.36 32.87 30.66
N SER A 974 32.90 32.02 31.54
CA SER A 974 32.20 31.42 32.70
C SER A 974 32.09 32.35 33.93
N GLY A 975 32.76 33.51 33.91
CA GLY A 975 32.81 34.45 35.04
C GLY A 975 31.87 35.66 34.98
N ALA A 976 31.04 35.80 33.93
CA ALA A 976 30.16 36.96 33.73
C ALA A 976 28.67 36.59 33.88
N THR A 977 28.28 36.18 35.10
CA THR A 977 26.87 36.21 35.54
C THR A 977 26.84 36.51 37.03
N ALA A 978 26.56 37.78 37.36
CA ALA A 978 25.97 38.22 38.62
C ALA A 978 24.55 38.70 38.33
#